data_AF-A0A1L7SGQ6-F1
#
_entry.id   AF-A0A1L7SGQ6-F1
#
_cell.length_a   1.000
_cell.length_b   1.000
_cell.length_c   1.000
_cell.angle_alpha   90.00
_cell.angle_beta   90.00
_cell.angle_gamma   90.00
#
_symmetry.space_group_name_H-M   'P 1'
#
loop_
_entity.id
_entity.type
_entity.pdbx_description
1 polymer ?
#
loop_
_entity_poly.entity_id
_entity_poly.type
_entity_poly.pdbx_seq_one_letter_code
_entity_poly.pdbx_strand_id
1 'polypeptide(L)'
;MSRRKIPLQEFTVGWVCALPIELAAAQEILDERYQDLSYQDANDTNLYTLGCINNHNVVIACLPAGQLGTSSAAVIAARMKSTFTAIRFGLMVGIGGGVPSDQADIRLGDVVVSQPTKRNGGVVQYDMGKVKPRICERTGSLNSPPEILLNALSKLKTIELRGMSSVASWLSILNSSPVFTSENAGPDILFESTYEHVGGDKCERCDIDRQIRRQAYESRGCTVHYGTIASGNQVMRDGLLRDQVSRALGGVLCFEMEAAGLMNSFPCLVIRGICDYADSHKNKRWQPYASAAAALCAKEILSIIPQTEVRETQRAQGVFLSEFLRSIIDGVDPQPFLEVLSNQDHGQEIPKITIDFQQQRFHWVFKNIDFKHWVQSSLPKGLWLSGPPECGLYEVSSHIAQPGNTTWTPRGVLRFFCSLKKGDETSAKLVRRLLFKIIYRSSTQQVSIMKGFLHTLRERLVKRRERDAERHERGEERRVAPKVISEWHHKLDTVFKDDDPPHEVIKKMLEEASAFDHWVALQAALDIEQDLEMLIVIDGLDDIEDHRDEFKHGVRGFVDYLLGRTTRAKVLLTSRPRADLKELFAGLPCIEYDKERKDCLASLYFDNSRYGRISEEHEGSLKWIWTHTQCLKWLAADTSRLLYLQGKPGSGKQKFYWSGN
;
A
#
# COMPACT_ATOMS: atom_id res chain seq x y z
N MET A 1 -41.01 -25.85 11.58
CA MET A 1 -40.65 -24.49 12.01
C MET A 1 -39.93 -23.81 10.85
N SER A 2 -40.30 -22.57 10.52
CA SER A 2 -39.62 -21.81 9.45
C SER A 2 -38.22 -21.43 9.92
N ARG A 3 -37.17 -21.73 9.14
CA ARG A 3 -35.80 -21.32 9.48
C ARG A 3 -35.66 -19.80 9.42
N ARG A 4 -34.79 -19.24 10.27
CA ARG A 4 -34.52 -17.80 10.29
C ARG A 4 -33.80 -17.35 9.01
N LYS A 5 -34.18 -16.18 8.50
CA LYS A 5 -33.48 -15.50 7.39
C LYS A 5 -32.51 -14.47 7.95
N ILE A 6 -31.26 -14.53 7.51
CA ILE A 6 -30.18 -13.62 7.94
C ILE A 6 -29.66 -12.84 6.72
N PRO A 7 -29.43 -11.52 6.80
CA PRO A 7 -28.82 -10.74 5.73
C PRO A 7 -27.42 -11.25 5.34
N LEU A 8 -27.07 -11.18 4.05
CA LEU A 8 -25.76 -11.63 3.54
C LEU A 8 -24.57 -10.93 4.21
N GLN A 9 -24.77 -9.67 4.61
CA GLN A 9 -23.76 -8.82 5.27
C GLN A 9 -23.49 -9.23 6.71
N GLU A 10 -24.24 -10.17 7.29
CA GLU A 10 -23.99 -10.68 8.63
C GLU A 10 -23.10 -11.92 8.64
N PHE A 11 -22.81 -12.54 7.48
CA PHE A 11 -21.93 -13.71 7.38
C PHE A 11 -20.47 -13.27 7.34
N THR A 12 -19.72 -13.70 8.34
CA THR A 12 -18.33 -13.23 8.56
C THR A 12 -17.31 -14.34 8.40
N VAL A 13 -17.74 -15.60 8.37
CA VAL A 13 -16.88 -16.78 8.22
C VAL A 13 -17.33 -17.57 7.00
N GLY A 14 -16.41 -17.79 6.05
CA GLY A 14 -16.62 -18.72 4.95
C GLY A 14 -16.07 -20.11 5.27
N TRP A 15 -16.72 -21.16 4.82
CA TRP A 15 -16.30 -22.54 5.03
C TRP A 15 -16.36 -23.29 3.71
N VAL A 16 -15.23 -23.85 3.27
CA VAL A 16 -15.13 -24.61 2.02
C VAL A 16 -14.87 -26.08 2.33
N CYS A 17 -15.69 -26.94 1.73
CA CYS A 17 -15.54 -28.40 1.73
C CYS A 17 -15.23 -28.90 0.32
N ALA A 18 -14.45 -29.98 0.20
CA ALA A 18 -14.15 -30.63 -1.06
C ALA A 18 -15.16 -31.73 -1.41
N LEU A 19 -15.68 -32.45 -0.42
CA LEU A 19 -16.51 -33.64 -0.59
C LEU A 19 -17.89 -33.52 0.09
N PRO A 20 -18.93 -34.19 -0.43
CA PRO A 20 -20.25 -34.21 0.20
C PRO A 20 -20.25 -34.73 1.64
N ILE A 21 -19.36 -35.68 1.98
CA ILE A 21 -19.25 -36.20 3.35
C ILE A 21 -18.68 -35.16 4.33
N GLU A 22 -17.82 -34.27 3.84
CA GLU A 22 -17.27 -33.15 4.61
C GLU A 22 -18.33 -32.07 4.79
N LEU A 23 -19.11 -31.77 3.75
CA LEU A 23 -20.27 -30.88 3.86
C LEU A 23 -21.30 -31.42 4.86
N ALA A 24 -21.59 -32.72 4.83
CA ALA A 24 -22.49 -33.34 5.79
C ALA A 24 -21.97 -33.19 7.23
N ALA A 25 -20.69 -33.44 7.47
CA ALA A 25 -20.07 -33.22 8.78
C ALA A 25 -20.16 -31.76 9.22
N ALA A 26 -19.89 -30.80 8.32
CA ALA A 26 -20.01 -29.38 8.60
C ALA A 26 -21.45 -28.95 8.92
N GLN A 27 -22.46 -29.59 8.32
CA GLN A 27 -23.87 -29.32 8.60
C GLN A 27 -24.33 -29.87 9.95
N GLU A 28 -23.85 -31.05 10.37
CA GLU A 28 -24.21 -31.68 11.64
C GLU A 28 -23.73 -30.88 12.86
N ILE A 29 -22.62 -30.15 12.73
CA ILE A 29 -22.03 -29.39 13.83
C ILE A 29 -22.61 -27.98 14.00
N LEU A 30 -23.46 -27.51 13.09
CA LEU A 30 -24.10 -26.20 13.18
C LEU A 30 -24.98 -26.14 14.43
N ASP A 31 -24.88 -25.03 15.19
CA ASP A 31 -25.79 -24.79 16.32
C ASP A 31 -27.19 -24.44 15.82
N GLU A 32 -27.27 -23.71 14.71
CA GLU A 32 -28.52 -23.37 14.02
C GLU A 32 -28.30 -23.39 12.51
N ARG A 33 -29.25 -23.94 11.76
CA ARG A 33 -29.29 -23.83 10.30
C ARG A 33 -30.31 -22.78 9.87
N TYR A 34 -29.87 -21.82 9.05
CA TYR A 34 -30.68 -20.74 8.51
C TYR A 34 -31.39 -21.15 7.21
N GLN A 35 -32.27 -20.28 6.72
CA GLN A 35 -32.95 -20.46 5.45
C GLN A 35 -31.95 -20.33 4.29
N ASP A 36 -32.02 -21.23 3.32
CA ASP A 36 -31.18 -21.17 2.12
C ASP A 36 -31.55 -19.94 1.26
N LEU A 37 -30.62 -19.49 0.40
CA LEU A 37 -30.83 -18.30 -0.43
C LEU A 37 -31.98 -18.48 -1.43
N SER A 38 -32.88 -17.50 -1.46
CA SER A 38 -34.02 -17.46 -2.38
C SER A 38 -33.69 -16.85 -3.75
N TYR A 39 -32.51 -16.22 -3.89
CA TYR A 39 -32.06 -15.52 -5.09
C TYR A 39 -30.62 -15.96 -5.39
N GLN A 40 -30.37 -16.34 -6.64
CA GLN A 40 -29.04 -16.60 -7.17
C GLN A 40 -28.61 -15.39 -7.98
N ASP A 41 -27.44 -14.83 -7.65
CA ASP A 41 -26.74 -13.90 -8.53
C ASP A 41 -26.44 -14.64 -9.85
N ALA A 42 -26.67 -13.98 -10.99
CA ALA A 42 -26.39 -14.57 -12.31
C ALA A 42 -24.91 -14.99 -12.46
N ASN A 43 -24.01 -14.37 -11.69
CA ASN A 43 -22.57 -14.62 -11.72
C ASN A 43 -22.08 -15.60 -10.63
N ASP A 44 -22.94 -16.01 -9.68
CA ASP A 44 -22.60 -16.96 -8.63
C ASP A 44 -23.48 -18.22 -8.70
N THR A 45 -22.91 -19.30 -9.24
CA THR A 45 -23.58 -20.59 -9.36
C THR A 45 -23.35 -21.51 -8.16
N ASN A 46 -22.71 -21.04 -7.10
CA ASN A 46 -22.46 -21.85 -5.91
C ASN A 46 -23.76 -22.14 -5.15
N LEU A 47 -23.80 -23.30 -4.51
CA LEU A 47 -24.87 -23.66 -3.57
C LEU A 47 -24.34 -23.53 -2.15
N TYR A 48 -24.99 -22.67 -1.37
CA TYR A 48 -24.57 -22.37 0.00
C TYR A 48 -25.48 -23.02 1.03
N THR A 49 -24.87 -23.49 2.11
CA THR A 49 -25.57 -23.74 3.38
C THR A 49 -25.25 -22.61 4.34
N LEU A 50 -26.28 -22.05 4.97
CA LEU A 50 -26.16 -20.93 5.90
C LEU A 50 -26.45 -21.41 7.33
N GLY A 51 -25.63 -21.01 8.29
CA GLY A 51 -25.85 -21.39 9.69
C GLY A 51 -25.03 -20.60 10.69
N CYS A 52 -25.07 -21.07 11.94
CA CYS A 52 -24.40 -20.47 13.09
C CYS A 52 -23.50 -21.49 13.78
N ILE A 53 -22.31 -21.06 14.20
CA ILE A 53 -21.42 -21.79 15.11
C ILE A 53 -20.91 -20.80 16.16
N ASN A 54 -21.25 -21.02 17.43
CA ASN A 54 -20.87 -20.18 18.57
C ASN A 54 -21.04 -18.67 18.30
N ASN A 55 -22.24 -18.27 17.84
CA ASN A 55 -22.61 -16.90 17.44
C ASN A 55 -21.90 -16.35 16.19
N HIS A 56 -21.07 -17.14 15.50
CA HIS A 56 -20.53 -16.78 14.20
C HIS A 56 -21.48 -17.23 13.10
N ASN A 57 -21.89 -16.30 12.24
CA ASN A 57 -22.65 -16.65 11.04
C ASN A 57 -21.69 -17.19 9.99
N VAL A 58 -21.88 -18.47 9.64
CA VAL A 58 -21.03 -19.23 8.73
C VAL A 58 -21.78 -19.49 7.43
N VAL A 59 -21.09 -19.26 6.31
CA VAL A 59 -21.52 -19.69 4.98
C VAL A 59 -20.66 -20.85 4.52
N ILE A 60 -21.29 -21.99 4.20
CA ILE A 60 -20.61 -23.22 3.79
C ILE A 60 -20.87 -23.46 2.31
N ALA A 61 -19.84 -23.75 1.53
CA ALA A 61 -19.94 -24.24 0.16
C ALA A 61 -19.14 -25.53 0.00
N CYS A 62 -19.61 -26.40 -0.89
CA CYS A 62 -18.91 -27.62 -1.30
C CYS A 62 -18.51 -27.52 -2.77
N LEU A 63 -17.34 -28.07 -3.10
CA LEU A 63 -16.90 -28.18 -4.50
C LEU A 63 -17.93 -28.91 -5.37
N PRO A 64 -18.02 -28.59 -6.67
CA PRO A 64 -18.92 -29.28 -7.58
C PRO A 64 -18.57 -30.77 -7.63
N ALA A 65 -19.59 -31.62 -7.71
CA ALA A 65 -19.41 -33.07 -7.75
C ALA A 65 -18.46 -33.47 -8.90
N GLY A 66 -17.40 -34.22 -8.55
CA GLY A 66 -16.39 -34.68 -9.52
C GLY A 66 -15.33 -33.65 -9.92
N GLN A 67 -15.37 -32.42 -9.40
CA GLN A 67 -14.42 -31.35 -9.72
C GLN A 67 -13.58 -30.96 -8.50
N LEU A 68 -12.64 -31.83 -8.13
CA LEU A 68 -11.68 -31.58 -7.04
C LEU A 68 -10.48 -30.75 -7.52
N GLY A 69 -9.65 -30.31 -6.58
CA GLY A 69 -8.39 -29.62 -6.87
C GLY A 69 -8.42 -28.12 -6.60
N THR A 70 -7.24 -27.51 -6.76
CA THR A 70 -6.97 -26.11 -6.38
C THR A 70 -7.82 -25.10 -7.16
N SER A 71 -8.06 -25.34 -8.45
CA SER A 71 -8.81 -24.42 -9.32
C SER A 71 -10.29 -24.33 -8.92
N SER A 72 -10.92 -25.47 -8.65
CA SER A 72 -12.33 -25.51 -8.21
C SER A 72 -12.50 -24.80 -6.87
N ALA A 73 -11.56 -25.01 -5.94
CA ALA A 73 -11.54 -24.34 -4.64
C ALA A 73 -11.42 -22.82 -4.80
N ALA A 74 -10.49 -22.34 -5.63
CA ALA A 74 -10.33 -20.92 -5.92
C ALA A 74 -11.61 -20.28 -6.48
N VAL A 75 -12.28 -20.93 -7.43
CA VAL A 75 -13.53 -20.43 -8.05
C VAL A 75 -14.66 -20.33 -7.02
N ILE A 76 -14.86 -21.36 -6.20
CA ILE A 76 -15.89 -21.32 -5.15
C ILE A 76 -15.61 -20.21 -4.15
N ALA A 77 -14.38 -20.09 -3.67
CA ALA A 77 -14.02 -19.08 -2.69
C ALA A 77 -14.14 -17.66 -3.24
N ALA A 78 -13.74 -17.42 -4.50
CA ALA A 78 -13.87 -16.12 -5.15
C ALA A 78 -15.33 -15.67 -5.25
N ARG A 79 -16.21 -16.57 -5.68
CA ARG A 79 -17.67 -16.32 -5.76
C ARG A 79 -18.29 -16.12 -4.38
N MET A 80 -17.92 -16.95 -3.41
CA MET A 80 -18.36 -16.81 -2.02
C MET A 80 -18.00 -15.44 -1.45
N LYS A 81 -16.76 -14.98 -1.66
CA LYS A 81 -16.33 -13.64 -1.25
C LYS A 81 -17.11 -12.53 -1.94
N SER A 82 -17.42 -12.71 -3.23
CA SER A 82 -18.19 -11.73 -4.01
C SER A 82 -19.62 -11.59 -3.49
N THR A 83 -20.28 -12.71 -3.18
CA THR A 83 -21.66 -12.73 -2.69
C THR A 83 -21.77 -12.33 -1.22
N PHE A 84 -20.83 -12.75 -0.38
CA PHE A 84 -20.79 -12.49 1.06
C PHE A 84 -19.64 -11.54 1.40
N THR A 85 -19.86 -10.25 1.12
CA THR A 85 -18.83 -9.20 1.24
C THR A 85 -18.34 -8.95 2.67
N ALA A 86 -19.07 -9.42 3.69
CA ALA A 86 -18.71 -9.29 5.10
C ALA A 86 -17.75 -10.38 5.62
N ILE A 87 -17.40 -11.38 4.80
CA ILE A 87 -16.44 -12.43 5.16
C ILE A 87 -15.10 -11.80 5.55
N ARG A 88 -14.55 -12.25 6.67
CA ARG A 88 -13.28 -11.78 7.26
C ARG A 88 -12.17 -12.79 7.05
N PHE A 89 -12.49 -14.05 7.29
CA PHE A 89 -11.64 -15.20 7.01
C PHE A 89 -12.51 -16.38 6.62
N GLY A 90 -11.88 -17.45 6.16
CA GLY A 90 -12.57 -18.73 6.06
C GLY A 90 -11.79 -19.92 6.58
N LEU A 91 -12.41 -21.07 6.42
CA LEU A 91 -11.90 -22.36 6.86
C LEU A 91 -11.98 -23.31 5.67
N MET A 92 -10.87 -23.98 5.36
CA MET A 92 -10.86 -25.12 4.45
C MET A 92 -10.86 -26.38 5.31
N VAL A 93 -12.01 -27.01 5.46
CA VAL A 93 -12.19 -28.14 6.37
C VAL A 93 -12.56 -29.38 5.58
N GLY A 94 -11.83 -30.45 5.80
CA GLY A 94 -12.08 -31.71 5.11
C GLY A 94 -11.12 -32.80 5.56
N ILE A 95 -10.88 -33.76 4.68
CA ILE A 95 -9.99 -34.90 4.95
C ILE A 95 -8.62 -34.73 4.29
N GLY A 96 -7.62 -35.44 4.81
CA GLY A 96 -6.28 -35.53 4.25
C GLY A 96 -5.62 -36.88 4.54
N GLY A 97 -4.54 -37.17 3.83
CA GLY A 97 -3.69 -38.34 4.09
C GLY A 97 -2.55 -37.98 5.04
N GLY A 98 -2.45 -38.64 6.19
CA GLY A 98 -1.48 -38.36 7.24
C GLY A 98 -0.07 -38.84 6.90
N VAL A 99 0.93 -38.20 7.52
CA VAL A 99 2.34 -38.57 7.41
C VAL A 99 2.88 -38.90 8.80
N PRO A 100 2.86 -40.19 9.20
CA PRO A 100 3.40 -40.61 10.49
C PRO A 100 4.92 -40.42 10.51
N SER A 101 5.47 -39.97 11.63
CA SER A 101 6.91 -39.83 11.84
C SER A 101 7.27 -39.92 13.32
N ASP A 102 8.56 -40.09 13.64
CA ASP A 102 9.03 -40.09 15.03
C ASP A 102 8.77 -38.77 15.77
N GLN A 103 8.59 -37.67 15.02
CA GLN A 103 8.33 -36.33 15.58
C GLN A 103 6.83 -36.06 15.76
N ALA A 104 5.98 -36.78 15.03
CA ALA A 104 4.53 -36.64 15.07
C ALA A 104 3.89 -37.99 14.73
N ASP A 105 3.36 -38.68 15.75
CA ASP A 105 2.61 -39.92 15.58
C ASP A 105 1.20 -39.61 15.08
N ILE A 106 1.09 -39.29 13.79
CA ILE A 106 -0.17 -39.04 13.11
C ILE A 106 -0.93 -40.36 12.98
N ARG A 107 -2.18 -40.40 13.45
CA ARG A 107 -3.05 -41.59 13.38
C ARG A 107 -4.33 -41.34 12.60
N LEU A 108 -5.00 -42.41 12.16
CA LEU A 108 -6.31 -42.30 11.53
C LEU A 108 -7.32 -41.73 12.54
N GLY A 109 -8.10 -40.74 12.08
CA GLY A 109 -9.05 -40.01 12.92
C GLY A 109 -8.46 -38.80 13.67
N ASP A 110 -7.14 -38.62 13.69
CA ASP A 110 -6.53 -37.38 14.17
C ASP A 110 -6.86 -36.20 13.25
N VAL A 111 -6.61 -34.98 13.73
CA VAL A 111 -6.78 -33.74 12.96
C VAL A 111 -5.44 -33.04 12.80
N VAL A 112 -5.14 -32.56 11.60
CA VAL A 112 -4.00 -31.70 11.31
C VAL A 112 -4.50 -30.30 10.99
N VAL A 113 -3.97 -29.29 11.69
CA VAL A 113 -4.26 -27.88 11.48
C VAL A 113 -3.04 -27.18 10.89
N SER A 114 -3.23 -26.44 9.79
CA SER A 114 -2.14 -25.70 9.16
C SER A 114 -1.59 -24.63 10.09
N GLN A 115 -0.29 -24.66 10.34
CA GLN A 115 0.39 -23.66 11.15
C GLN A 115 1.70 -23.21 10.49
N PRO A 116 1.96 -21.89 10.41
CA PRO A 116 3.25 -21.38 9.96
C PRO A 116 4.42 -22.00 10.73
N THR A 117 5.45 -22.37 9.97
CA THR A 117 6.76 -22.82 10.50
C THR A 117 7.84 -21.89 9.96
N LYS A 118 9.09 -22.03 10.42
CA LYS A 118 10.21 -21.18 9.98
C LYS A 118 10.41 -21.14 8.45
N ARG A 119 9.89 -22.12 7.71
CA ARG A 119 10.11 -22.28 6.26
C ARG A 119 8.86 -22.07 5.40
N ASN A 120 7.66 -22.21 5.96
CA ASN A 120 6.41 -22.29 5.20
C ASN A 120 5.26 -21.59 5.94
N GLY A 121 4.31 -20.98 5.22
CA GLY A 121 3.12 -20.32 5.78
C GLY A 121 2.08 -21.25 6.42
N GLY A 122 2.39 -22.55 6.58
CA GLY A 122 1.48 -23.58 7.09
C GLY A 122 0.89 -24.47 6.02
N VAL A 123 0.91 -24.04 4.76
CA VAL A 123 0.60 -24.85 3.58
C VAL A 123 1.73 -24.69 2.56
N VAL A 124 2.06 -25.76 1.84
CA VAL A 124 3.00 -25.73 0.72
C VAL A 124 2.37 -26.43 -0.48
N GLN A 125 2.40 -25.76 -1.64
CA GLN A 125 2.07 -26.44 -2.88
C GLN A 125 3.23 -27.33 -3.33
N TYR A 126 3.08 -28.65 -3.23
CA TYR A 126 4.20 -29.58 -3.42
C TYR A 126 4.45 -29.98 -4.89
N ASP A 127 3.46 -29.79 -5.76
CA ASP A 127 3.49 -30.16 -7.17
C ASP A 127 3.80 -28.98 -8.12
N MET A 128 4.10 -27.80 -7.56
CA MET A 128 4.42 -26.58 -8.31
C MET A 128 5.90 -26.24 -8.22
N GLY A 129 6.57 -26.20 -9.37
CA GLY A 129 7.98 -25.82 -9.47
C GLY A 129 8.54 -25.92 -10.88
N LYS A 130 9.79 -25.49 -11.04
CA LYS A 130 10.54 -25.62 -12.29
C LYS A 130 11.27 -26.95 -12.29
N VAL A 131 10.93 -27.80 -13.25
CA VAL A 131 11.66 -29.06 -13.50
C VAL A 131 13.04 -28.72 -14.06
N LYS A 132 14.10 -28.98 -13.28
CA LYS A 132 15.49 -29.00 -13.76
C LYS A 132 15.96 -30.46 -13.89
N PRO A 133 17.03 -30.76 -14.65
CA PRO A 133 17.47 -32.13 -14.97
C PRO A 133 17.72 -33.06 -13.77
N ARG A 134 17.80 -32.54 -12.53
CA ARG A 134 18.02 -33.31 -11.30
C ARG A 134 17.25 -32.81 -10.06
N ILE A 135 16.58 -31.66 -10.13
CA ILE A 135 15.94 -31.01 -8.98
C ILE A 135 14.67 -30.30 -9.47
N CYS A 136 13.53 -30.50 -8.81
CA CYS A 136 12.40 -29.60 -8.97
C CYS A 136 12.64 -28.40 -8.05
N GLU A 137 12.86 -27.21 -8.64
CA GLU A 137 13.00 -25.99 -7.86
C GLU A 137 11.61 -25.43 -7.57
N ARG A 138 11.22 -25.40 -6.30
CA ARG A 138 9.95 -24.80 -5.88
C ARG A 138 9.96 -23.30 -6.18
N THR A 139 8.96 -22.84 -6.90
CA THR A 139 8.77 -21.41 -7.20
C THR A 139 7.51 -20.92 -6.50
N GLY A 140 7.63 -19.86 -5.70
CA GLY A 140 6.49 -19.24 -5.01
C GLY A 140 6.38 -19.60 -3.53
N SER A 141 5.53 -18.86 -2.84
CA SER A 141 5.17 -19.03 -1.43
C SER A 141 3.66 -18.84 -1.26
N LEU A 142 3.06 -19.63 -0.37
CA LEU A 142 1.68 -19.46 0.04
C LEU A 142 1.63 -18.61 1.32
N ASN A 143 0.61 -17.76 1.44
CA ASN A 143 0.37 -16.94 2.63
C ASN A 143 0.11 -17.80 3.87
N SER A 144 0.24 -17.16 5.04
CA SER A 144 -0.15 -17.73 6.33
C SER A 144 -1.62 -17.44 6.66
N PRO A 145 -2.27 -18.27 7.51
CA PRO A 145 -3.58 -17.95 8.05
C PRO A 145 -3.62 -16.56 8.74
N PRO A 146 -4.77 -15.88 8.75
CA PRO A 146 -4.97 -14.62 9.47
C PRO A 146 -4.54 -14.67 10.94
N GLU A 147 -4.05 -13.55 11.47
CA GLU A 147 -3.55 -13.45 12.84
C GLU A 147 -4.59 -13.86 13.90
N ILE A 148 -5.87 -13.49 13.71
CA ILE A 148 -6.97 -13.90 14.59
C ILE A 148 -7.09 -15.43 14.71
N LEU A 149 -6.88 -16.16 13.60
CA LEU A 149 -6.89 -17.62 13.59
C LEU A 149 -5.65 -18.18 14.28
N LEU A 150 -4.46 -17.59 14.06
CA LEU A 150 -3.23 -18.01 14.73
C LEU A 150 -3.26 -17.79 16.26
N ASN A 151 -3.90 -16.70 16.70
CA ASN A 151 -4.15 -16.44 18.12
C ASN A 151 -5.11 -17.48 18.71
N ALA A 152 -6.16 -17.85 17.96
CA ALA A 152 -7.05 -18.93 18.35
C ALA A 152 -6.33 -20.27 18.47
N LEU A 153 -5.38 -20.60 17.57
CA LEU A 153 -4.57 -21.82 17.68
C LEU A 153 -3.71 -21.84 18.95
N SER A 154 -3.11 -20.70 19.33
CA SER A 154 -2.30 -20.61 20.55
C SER A 154 -3.14 -20.90 21.80
N LYS A 155 -4.39 -20.42 21.81
CA LYS A 155 -5.36 -20.67 22.89
C LYS A 155 -5.90 -22.10 22.85
N LEU A 156 -6.15 -22.67 21.67
CA LEU A 156 -6.54 -24.09 21.53
C LEU A 156 -5.48 -25.03 22.08
N LYS A 157 -4.21 -24.83 21.73
CA LYS A 157 -3.09 -25.58 22.31
C LYS A 157 -3.03 -25.49 23.83
N THR A 158 -3.32 -24.30 24.38
CA THR A 158 -3.36 -24.11 25.84
C THR A 158 -4.51 -24.92 26.48
N ILE A 159 -5.66 -25.00 25.82
CA ILE A 159 -6.81 -25.81 26.26
C ILE A 159 -6.46 -27.31 26.21
N GLU A 160 -5.80 -27.76 25.14
CA GLU A 160 -5.34 -29.15 24.96
C GLU A 160 -4.30 -29.56 26.00
N LEU A 161 -3.30 -28.72 26.26
CA LEU A 161 -2.29 -28.96 27.30
C LEU A 161 -2.91 -29.08 28.71
N ARG A 162 -4.09 -28.50 28.91
CA ARG A 162 -4.87 -28.60 30.16
C ARG A 162 -5.85 -29.79 30.17
N GLY A 163 -5.92 -30.58 29.10
CA GLY A 163 -6.89 -31.66 28.95
C GLY A 163 -8.34 -31.19 28.89
N MET A 164 -8.58 -29.94 28.47
CA MET A 164 -9.90 -29.30 28.46
C MET A 164 -10.52 -29.22 27.05
N SER A 165 -9.92 -29.91 26.06
CA SER A 165 -10.45 -29.88 24.70
C SER A 165 -11.83 -30.53 24.65
N SER A 166 -12.74 -29.85 23.94
CA SER A 166 -14.11 -30.33 23.78
C SER A 166 -14.25 -31.31 22.60
N VAL A 167 -13.30 -31.35 21.65
CA VAL A 167 -13.32 -32.24 20.48
C VAL A 167 -13.61 -33.69 20.88
N ALA A 168 -12.92 -34.23 21.87
CA ALA A 168 -13.11 -35.61 22.32
C ALA A 168 -14.54 -35.85 22.88
N SER A 169 -15.08 -34.88 23.63
CA SER A 169 -16.44 -34.96 24.15
C SER A 169 -17.49 -34.90 23.04
N TRP A 170 -17.33 -34.02 22.06
CA TRP A 170 -18.24 -33.93 20.91
C TRP A 170 -18.15 -35.13 19.99
N LEU A 171 -16.95 -35.70 19.80
CA LEU A 171 -16.78 -36.94 19.05
C LEU A 171 -17.51 -38.11 19.69
N SER A 172 -17.57 -38.17 21.03
CA SER A 172 -18.37 -39.19 21.71
C SER A 172 -19.87 -39.06 21.40
N ILE A 173 -20.36 -37.83 21.21
CA ILE A 173 -21.75 -37.56 20.81
C ILE A 173 -21.96 -37.94 19.35
N LEU A 174 -21.06 -37.54 18.44
CA LEU A 174 -21.14 -37.90 17.02
C LEU A 174 -20.92 -39.39 16.75
N ASN A 175 -20.28 -40.12 17.65
CA ASN A 175 -20.22 -41.59 17.60
C ASN A 175 -21.60 -42.25 17.75
N SER A 176 -22.62 -41.51 18.22
CA SER A 176 -24.01 -41.98 18.20
C SER A 176 -24.68 -41.82 16.83
N SER A 177 -24.03 -41.11 15.87
CA SER A 177 -24.49 -41.02 14.49
C SER A 177 -24.13 -42.29 13.73
N PRO A 178 -25.07 -42.90 12.97
CA PRO A 178 -24.77 -44.09 12.16
C PRO A 178 -23.76 -43.83 11.05
N VAL A 179 -23.54 -42.56 10.67
CA VAL A 179 -22.64 -42.18 9.56
C VAL A 179 -21.22 -41.90 10.06
N PHE A 180 -21.09 -41.17 11.18
CA PHE A 180 -19.81 -40.62 11.64
C PHE A 180 -19.13 -41.43 12.75
N THR A 181 -19.65 -42.61 13.09
CA THR A 181 -19.08 -43.50 14.11
C THR A 181 -17.72 -44.08 13.72
N SER A 182 -16.80 -44.15 14.69
CA SER A 182 -15.51 -44.83 14.52
C SER A 182 -15.64 -46.34 14.31
N GLU A 183 -16.75 -46.97 14.73
CA GLU A 183 -16.97 -48.41 14.57
C GLU A 183 -17.00 -48.84 13.10
N ASN A 184 -17.57 -47.99 12.23
CA ASN A 184 -17.62 -48.23 10.79
C ASN A 184 -16.25 -48.03 10.12
N ALA A 185 -15.36 -47.23 10.72
CA ALA A 185 -14.04 -46.94 10.18
C ALA A 185 -13.08 -48.13 10.35
N GLY A 186 -13.23 -48.86 11.46
CA GLY A 186 -12.38 -49.99 11.83
C GLY A 186 -11.10 -49.56 12.58
N PRO A 187 -10.15 -50.48 12.80
CA PRO A 187 -8.92 -50.16 13.53
C PRO A 187 -7.98 -49.26 12.74
N ASP A 188 -7.13 -48.54 13.49
CA ASP A 188 -6.03 -47.76 12.95
C ASP A 188 -4.86 -48.68 12.56
N ILE A 189 -4.70 -48.94 11.25
CA ILE A 189 -3.68 -49.83 10.71
C ILE A 189 -2.71 -49.03 9.84
N LEU A 190 -1.43 -49.06 10.22
CA LEU A 190 -0.32 -48.49 9.47
C LEU A 190 0.62 -49.61 8.99
N PHE A 191 0.95 -49.61 7.70
CA PHE A 191 1.92 -50.53 7.11
C PHE A 191 3.28 -49.85 6.94
N GLU A 192 4.34 -50.66 6.80
CA GLU A 192 5.65 -50.19 6.34
C GLU A 192 5.54 -49.38 5.05
N SER A 193 6.24 -48.25 4.94
CA SER A 193 6.15 -47.39 3.75
C SER A 193 6.66 -48.03 2.47
N THR A 194 7.46 -49.10 2.58
CA THR A 194 7.96 -49.93 1.48
C THR A 194 7.00 -51.05 1.06
N TYR A 195 5.95 -51.31 1.83
CA TYR A 195 5.02 -52.39 1.56
C TYR A 195 3.87 -51.89 0.68
N GLU A 196 3.66 -52.53 -0.47
CA GLU A 196 2.62 -52.15 -1.41
C GLU A 196 1.34 -52.95 -1.19
N HIS A 197 0.21 -52.28 -1.34
CA HIS A 197 -1.10 -52.91 -1.21
C HIS A 197 -1.30 -54.01 -2.26
N VAL A 198 -1.62 -55.23 -1.81
CA VAL A 198 -1.69 -56.43 -2.66
C VAL A 198 -3.00 -56.58 -3.46
N GLY A 199 -3.92 -55.61 -3.34
CA GLY A 199 -5.12 -55.51 -4.16
C GLY A 199 -6.46 -55.72 -3.42
N GLY A 200 -7.55 -55.32 -4.08
CA GLY A 200 -8.89 -55.18 -3.48
C GLY A 200 -9.12 -53.80 -2.84
N ASP A 201 -10.34 -53.53 -2.41
CA ASP A 201 -10.73 -52.20 -1.89
C ASP A 201 -10.35 -51.97 -0.42
N LYS A 202 -9.82 -53.00 0.25
CA LYS A 202 -9.45 -53.02 1.66
C LYS A 202 -8.19 -53.84 1.90
N CYS A 203 -7.51 -53.60 3.02
CA CYS A 203 -6.28 -54.28 3.43
C CYS A 203 -6.49 -55.67 4.06
N GLU A 204 -7.63 -56.35 3.79
CA GLU A 204 -7.94 -57.67 4.36
C GLU A 204 -7.01 -58.78 3.82
N ARG A 205 -6.41 -58.56 2.65
CA ARG A 205 -5.43 -59.47 2.02
C ARG A 205 -3.98 -59.09 2.30
N CYS A 206 -3.74 -57.95 2.97
CA CYS A 206 -2.38 -57.48 3.24
C CYS A 206 -1.72 -58.30 4.33
N ASP A 207 -0.41 -58.48 4.20
CA ASP A 207 0.43 -59.16 5.17
C ASP A 207 0.41 -58.42 6.52
N ILE A 208 -0.08 -59.10 7.55
CA ILE A 208 -0.21 -58.54 8.90
C ILE A 208 1.18 -58.30 9.51
N ASP A 209 2.19 -59.07 9.11
CA ASP A 209 3.55 -58.93 9.65
C ASP A 209 4.24 -57.66 9.16
N ARG A 210 3.71 -57.03 8.10
CA ARG A 210 4.16 -55.73 7.56
C ARG A 210 3.50 -54.52 8.26
N GLN A 211 2.65 -54.76 9.25
CA GLN A 211 2.03 -53.69 10.03
C GLN A 211 3.01 -53.14 11.07
N ILE A 212 3.11 -51.81 11.13
CA ILE A 212 3.91 -51.14 12.14
C ILE A 212 3.18 -51.23 13.48
N ARG A 213 3.79 -51.95 14.43
CA ARG A 213 3.30 -52.06 15.80
C ARG A 213 3.48 -50.72 16.51
N ARG A 214 2.37 -50.09 16.88
CA ARG A 214 2.33 -48.84 17.65
C ARG A 214 1.71 -49.08 19.02
N GLN A 215 2.11 -48.31 20.02
CA GLN A 215 1.52 -48.37 21.36
C GLN A 215 0.02 -48.07 21.28
N ALA A 216 -0.79 -48.84 22.02
CA ALA A 216 -2.23 -48.61 22.12
C ALA A 216 -2.47 -47.19 22.64
N TYR A 217 -3.45 -46.50 22.07
CA TYR A 217 -3.80 -45.13 22.45
C TYR A 217 -4.24 -45.11 23.92
N GLU A 218 -3.59 -44.30 24.76
CA GLU A 218 -3.97 -44.17 26.18
C GLU A 218 -5.27 -43.36 26.35
N SER A 219 -5.54 -42.42 25.45
CA SER A 219 -6.80 -41.67 25.37
C SER A 219 -7.70 -42.18 24.24
N ARG A 220 -8.99 -42.39 24.49
CA ARG A 220 -9.95 -42.84 23.45
C ARG A 220 -10.40 -41.70 22.52
N GLY A 221 -9.48 -40.83 22.07
CA GLY A 221 -9.81 -39.58 21.38
C GLY A 221 -8.97 -39.30 20.13
N CYS A 222 -9.40 -38.28 19.38
CA CYS A 222 -8.66 -37.65 18.29
C CYS A 222 -7.63 -36.67 18.86
N THR A 223 -6.38 -36.71 18.38
CA THR A 223 -5.36 -35.69 18.69
C THR A 223 -5.31 -34.64 17.58
N VAL A 224 -5.11 -33.38 17.97
CA VAL A 224 -4.88 -32.28 17.03
C VAL A 224 -3.38 -32.01 16.91
N HIS A 225 -2.88 -32.05 15.68
CA HIS A 225 -1.50 -31.78 15.33
C HIS A 225 -1.41 -30.46 14.57
N TYR A 226 -0.33 -29.70 14.78
CA TYR A 226 -0.16 -28.37 14.19
C TYR A 226 1.12 -28.29 13.39
N GLY A 227 1.03 -28.01 12.09
CA GLY A 227 2.22 -27.98 11.26
C GLY A 227 1.95 -27.70 9.78
N THR A 228 2.90 -28.08 8.94
CA THR A 228 2.82 -27.81 7.50
C THR A 228 1.99 -28.89 6.80
N ILE A 229 1.04 -28.46 5.95
CA ILE A 229 0.23 -29.30 5.08
C ILE A 229 0.74 -29.21 3.64
N ALA A 230 0.93 -30.35 2.97
CA ALA A 230 1.26 -30.40 1.55
C ALA A 230 -0.02 -30.42 0.69
N SER A 231 -0.13 -29.46 -0.22
CA SER A 231 -1.28 -29.28 -1.11
C SER A 231 -0.89 -29.47 -2.57
N GLY A 232 -1.73 -30.10 -3.39
CA GLY A 232 -1.47 -30.22 -4.82
C GLY A 232 -2.57 -30.96 -5.57
N ASN A 233 -2.58 -30.90 -6.89
CA ASN A 233 -3.58 -31.55 -7.72
C ASN A 233 -3.31 -33.05 -7.96
N GLN A 234 -2.22 -33.59 -7.41
CA GLN A 234 -1.92 -35.02 -7.43
C GLN A 234 -2.41 -35.71 -6.16
N VAL A 235 -2.94 -36.93 -6.29
CA VAL A 235 -3.27 -37.76 -5.13
C VAL A 235 -2.02 -38.54 -4.71
N MET A 236 -1.51 -38.29 -3.50
CA MET A 236 -0.42 -39.09 -2.95
C MET A 236 -0.91 -40.48 -2.54
N ARG A 237 -0.35 -41.52 -3.16
CA ARG A 237 -0.68 -42.96 -2.94
C ARG A 237 0.57 -43.85 -2.90
N ASP A 238 1.73 -43.28 -2.59
CA ASP A 238 3.01 -43.97 -2.57
C ASP A 238 3.72 -43.59 -1.27
N GLY A 239 3.94 -44.60 -0.40
CA GLY A 239 4.50 -44.38 0.93
C GLY A 239 5.95 -43.88 0.88
N LEU A 240 6.76 -44.39 -0.06
CA LEU A 240 8.15 -43.97 -0.23
C LEU A 240 8.24 -42.54 -0.75
N LEU A 241 7.45 -42.21 -1.77
CA LEU A 241 7.40 -40.87 -2.34
C LEU A 241 6.87 -39.86 -1.32
N ARG A 242 5.82 -40.20 -0.56
CA ARG A 242 5.29 -39.42 0.56
C ARG A 242 6.41 -39.05 1.54
N ASP A 243 7.18 -40.03 1.99
CA ASP A 243 8.25 -39.83 2.98
C ASP A 243 9.42 -39.01 2.39
N GLN A 244 9.72 -39.16 1.11
CA GLN A 244 10.72 -38.35 0.40
C GLN A 244 10.28 -36.88 0.28
N VAL A 245 9.06 -36.64 -0.19
CA VAL A 245 8.48 -35.29 -0.35
C VAL A 245 8.35 -34.62 1.01
N SER A 246 7.88 -35.33 2.03
CA SER A 246 7.76 -34.78 3.38
C SER A 246 9.12 -34.31 3.91
N ARG A 247 10.17 -35.13 3.80
CA ARG A 247 11.54 -34.74 4.20
C ARG A 247 12.05 -33.53 3.43
N ALA A 248 11.85 -33.49 2.11
CA ALA A 248 12.27 -32.37 1.27
C ALA A 248 11.58 -31.05 1.66
N LEU A 249 10.33 -31.11 2.13
CA LEU A 249 9.53 -29.96 2.54
C LEU A 249 9.70 -29.56 4.02
N GLY A 250 10.55 -30.28 4.77
CA GLY A 250 10.83 -30.00 6.17
C GLY A 250 9.89 -30.68 7.16
N GLY A 251 9.27 -31.81 6.78
CA GLY A 251 8.38 -32.61 7.61
C GLY A 251 6.94 -32.11 7.55
N VAL A 252 6.23 -32.39 6.45
CA VAL A 252 4.78 -32.11 6.36
C VAL A 252 4.00 -33.18 7.11
N LEU A 253 2.86 -32.81 7.68
CA LEU A 253 2.04 -33.68 8.53
C LEU A 253 0.93 -34.40 7.76
N CYS A 254 0.45 -33.81 6.65
CA CYS A 254 -0.54 -34.45 5.78
C CYS A 254 -0.47 -33.93 4.34
N PHE A 255 -1.06 -34.69 3.43
CA PHE A 255 -1.31 -34.36 2.03
C PHE A 255 -2.81 -34.16 1.76
N GLU A 256 -3.16 -33.10 1.04
CA GLU A 256 -4.51 -32.80 0.55
C GLU A 256 -4.46 -32.08 -0.81
N MET A 257 -5.61 -31.72 -1.39
CA MET A 257 -5.69 -31.35 -2.82
C MET A 257 -6.23 -29.96 -3.16
N GLU A 258 -6.65 -29.16 -2.19
CA GLU A 258 -7.41 -27.93 -2.48
C GLU A 258 -6.74 -26.66 -1.95
N ALA A 259 -6.11 -26.73 -0.78
CA ALA A 259 -5.76 -25.54 0.00
C ALA A 259 -4.83 -24.56 -0.73
N ALA A 260 -3.90 -25.04 -1.56
CA ALA A 260 -2.99 -24.18 -2.33
C ALA A 260 -3.72 -23.18 -3.23
N GLY A 261 -4.92 -23.53 -3.73
CA GLY A 261 -5.74 -22.62 -4.53
C GLY A 261 -6.39 -21.51 -3.73
N LEU A 262 -6.45 -21.64 -2.40
CA LEU A 262 -7.13 -20.72 -1.50
C LEU A 262 -6.18 -19.76 -0.81
N MET A 263 -5.02 -20.24 -0.33
CA MET A 263 -4.20 -19.51 0.64
C MET A 263 -3.83 -18.07 0.22
N ASN A 264 -3.65 -17.80 -1.08
CA ASN A 264 -3.24 -16.48 -1.58
C ASN A 264 -4.41 -15.55 -1.94
N SER A 265 -5.65 -16.03 -1.97
CA SER A 265 -6.82 -15.26 -2.43
C SER A 265 -7.98 -15.28 -1.45
N PHE A 266 -7.99 -16.24 -0.53
CA PHE A 266 -9.01 -16.46 0.48
C PHE A 266 -8.31 -16.68 1.83
N PRO A 267 -8.22 -15.65 2.69
CA PRO A 267 -7.52 -15.76 3.96
C PRO A 267 -8.17 -16.85 4.83
N CYS A 268 -7.51 -17.99 4.98
CA CYS A 268 -8.13 -19.14 5.63
C CYS A 268 -7.18 -19.97 6.49
N LEU A 269 -7.77 -20.73 7.40
CA LEU A 269 -7.12 -21.82 8.12
C LEU A 269 -7.51 -23.16 7.48
N VAL A 270 -6.55 -24.07 7.33
CA VAL A 270 -6.78 -25.41 6.77
C VAL A 270 -6.81 -26.43 7.90
N ILE A 271 -7.86 -27.25 7.94
CA ILE A 271 -8.11 -28.25 8.98
C ILE A 271 -8.43 -29.58 8.31
N ARG A 272 -7.60 -30.59 8.53
CA ARG A 272 -7.67 -31.88 7.84
C ARG A 272 -7.80 -33.04 8.82
N GLY A 273 -8.92 -33.74 8.76
CA GLY A 273 -9.08 -35.02 9.44
C GLY A 273 -8.35 -36.12 8.67
N ILE A 274 -7.61 -36.96 9.37
CA ILE A 274 -6.76 -37.97 8.75
C ILE A 274 -7.57 -39.23 8.44
N CYS A 275 -7.75 -39.52 7.14
CA CYS A 275 -8.56 -40.66 6.68
C CYS A 275 -7.75 -41.79 6.04
N ASP A 276 -6.47 -41.57 5.76
CA ASP A 276 -5.52 -42.56 5.26
C ASP A 276 -4.09 -42.07 5.51
N TYR A 277 -3.09 -42.84 5.09
CA TYR A 277 -1.68 -42.52 5.28
C TYR A 277 -0.98 -42.03 4.01
N ALA A 278 -1.73 -41.56 3.00
CA ALA A 278 -1.16 -41.11 1.72
C ALA A 278 -0.23 -42.16 1.06
N ASP A 279 -0.55 -43.45 1.23
CA ASP A 279 0.15 -44.59 0.62
C ASP A 279 -0.82 -45.44 -0.22
N SER A 280 -0.36 -46.60 -0.67
CA SER A 280 -1.14 -47.49 -1.51
C SER A 280 -2.27 -48.21 -0.76
N HIS A 281 -2.32 -48.14 0.57
CA HIS A 281 -3.36 -48.72 1.42
C HIS A 281 -4.58 -47.80 1.62
N LYS A 282 -4.56 -46.62 1.00
CA LYS A 282 -5.64 -45.63 1.02
C LYS A 282 -7.00 -46.25 0.71
N ASN A 283 -7.96 -46.08 1.63
CA ASN A 283 -9.34 -46.52 1.48
C ASN A 283 -10.31 -45.48 2.07
N LYS A 284 -11.63 -45.66 1.86
CA LYS A 284 -12.62 -44.64 2.21
C LYS A 284 -13.26 -44.80 3.60
N ARG A 285 -12.90 -45.84 4.38
CA ARG A 285 -13.61 -46.20 5.62
C ARG A 285 -13.55 -45.11 6.69
N TRP A 286 -12.41 -44.42 6.79
CA TRP A 286 -12.19 -43.38 7.78
C TRP A 286 -12.70 -41.99 7.36
N GLN A 287 -13.12 -41.80 6.10
CA GLN A 287 -13.54 -40.47 5.61
C GLN A 287 -14.70 -39.85 6.41
N PRO A 288 -15.75 -40.59 6.82
CA PRO A 288 -16.80 -40.02 7.65
C PRO A 288 -16.26 -39.54 9.01
N TYR A 289 -15.63 -40.43 9.79
CA TYR A 289 -15.10 -40.10 11.11
C TYR A 289 -14.10 -38.95 11.06
N ALA A 290 -13.15 -38.99 10.12
CA ALA A 290 -12.17 -37.94 9.91
C ALA A 290 -12.81 -36.59 9.54
N SER A 291 -13.83 -36.58 8.66
CA SER A 291 -14.60 -35.37 8.34
C SER A 291 -15.25 -34.76 9.59
N ALA A 292 -15.84 -35.59 10.43
CA ALA A 292 -16.48 -35.16 11.69
C ALA A 292 -15.45 -34.60 12.68
N ALA A 293 -14.30 -35.25 12.85
CA ALA A 293 -13.23 -34.77 13.71
C ALA A 293 -12.71 -33.39 13.25
N ALA A 294 -12.49 -33.22 11.95
CA ALA A 294 -12.05 -31.94 11.37
C ALA A 294 -13.10 -30.83 11.58
N ALA A 295 -14.37 -31.13 11.35
CA ALA A 295 -15.46 -30.18 11.55
C ALA A 295 -15.58 -29.78 13.03
N LEU A 296 -15.47 -30.72 13.97
CA LEU A 296 -15.49 -30.42 15.40
C LEU A 296 -14.30 -29.58 15.85
N CYS A 297 -13.10 -29.85 15.33
CA CYS A 297 -11.93 -29.01 15.57
C CYS A 297 -12.18 -27.57 15.09
N ALA A 298 -12.75 -27.40 13.88
CA ALA A 298 -13.15 -26.08 13.38
C ALA A 298 -14.19 -25.39 14.28
N LYS A 299 -15.17 -26.13 14.82
CA LYS A 299 -16.14 -25.62 15.79
C LYS A 299 -15.48 -25.13 17.08
N GLU A 300 -14.53 -25.89 17.62
CA GLU A 300 -13.81 -25.50 18.82
C GLU A 300 -12.96 -24.25 18.60
N ILE A 301 -12.29 -24.14 17.44
CA ILE A 301 -11.53 -22.93 17.05
C ILE A 301 -12.44 -21.71 16.97
N LEU A 302 -13.60 -21.81 16.32
CA LEU A 302 -14.59 -20.72 16.27
C LEU A 302 -15.13 -20.38 17.66
N SER A 303 -15.22 -21.36 18.56
CA SER A 303 -15.70 -21.14 19.93
C SER A 303 -14.73 -20.34 20.79
N ILE A 304 -13.44 -20.33 20.42
CA ILE A 304 -12.38 -19.58 21.09
C ILE A 304 -12.40 -18.09 20.71
N ILE A 305 -12.86 -17.77 19.50
CA ILE A 305 -12.82 -16.44 18.89
C ILE A 305 -14.08 -15.64 19.26
N PRO A 306 -13.97 -14.47 19.92
CA PRO A 306 -15.10 -13.61 20.18
C PRO A 306 -15.69 -13.01 18.88
N GLN A 307 -17.01 -12.92 18.78
CA GLN A 307 -17.69 -12.36 17.60
C GLN A 307 -17.30 -10.90 17.30
N THR A 308 -17.01 -10.10 18.34
CA THR A 308 -16.59 -8.71 18.20
C THR A 308 -15.25 -8.58 17.50
N GLU A 309 -14.27 -9.42 17.85
CA GLU A 309 -12.93 -9.43 17.23
C GLU A 309 -12.99 -9.83 15.75
N VAL A 310 -13.91 -10.73 15.38
CA VAL A 310 -14.14 -11.07 13.96
C VAL A 310 -14.57 -9.82 13.19
N ARG A 311 -15.52 -9.03 13.72
CA ARG A 311 -16.02 -7.83 13.03
C ARG A 311 -14.96 -6.74 12.84
N GLU A 312 -13.98 -6.67 13.74
CA GLU A 312 -12.84 -5.75 13.71
C GLU A 312 -11.72 -6.20 12.76
N THR A 313 -11.67 -7.49 12.41
CA THR A 313 -10.70 -8.04 11.44
C THR A 313 -10.96 -7.46 10.05
N GLN A 314 -9.93 -7.22 9.24
CA GLN A 314 -10.08 -6.76 7.84
C GLN A 314 -10.96 -7.73 7.02
N ARG A 315 -11.73 -7.19 6.06
CA ARG A 315 -12.53 -8.01 5.14
C ARG A 315 -11.64 -8.78 4.20
N ALA A 316 -12.00 -10.03 3.91
CA ALA A 316 -11.28 -10.88 2.98
C ALA A 316 -11.14 -10.25 1.58
N GLN A 317 -12.08 -9.40 1.17
CA GLN A 317 -12.04 -8.68 -0.11
C GLN A 317 -10.95 -7.58 -0.14
N GLY A 318 -10.66 -6.91 0.99
CA GLY A 318 -9.60 -5.90 1.09
C GLY A 318 -8.18 -6.46 1.10
N VAL A 319 -8.03 -7.71 1.58
CA VAL A 319 -6.74 -8.42 1.62
C VAL A 319 -6.20 -8.69 0.21
N PHE A 320 -7.06 -9.04 -0.75
CA PHE A 320 -6.63 -9.38 -2.12
C PHE A 320 -6.05 -8.19 -2.88
N LEU A 321 -6.71 -7.02 -2.91
CA LEU A 321 -6.15 -5.86 -3.62
C LEU A 321 -4.83 -5.43 -3.00
N SER A 322 -4.72 -5.43 -1.66
CA SER A 322 -3.48 -5.07 -0.97
C SER A 322 -2.35 -6.05 -1.30
N GLU A 323 -2.61 -7.36 -1.25
CA GLU A 323 -1.62 -8.40 -1.55
C GLU A 323 -1.29 -8.50 -3.05
N PHE A 324 -2.27 -8.33 -3.93
CA PHE A 324 -2.09 -8.24 -5.38
C PHE A 324 -1.17 -7.06 -5.72
N LEU A 325 -1.52 -5.84 -5.28
CA LEU A 325 -0.70 -4.66 -5.52
C LEU A 325 0.68 -4.81 -4.87
N ARG A 326 0.77 -5.43 -3.67
CA ARG A 326 2.06 -5.74 -3.03
C ARG A 326 2.91 -6.65 -3.91
N SER A 327 2.35 -7.75 -4.39
CA SER A 327 3.07 -8.72 -5.24
C SER A 327 3.57 -8.08 -6.52
N ILE A 328 2.75 -7.21 -7.14
CA ILE A 328 3.15 -6.44 -8.31
C ILE A 328 4.32 -5.51 -7.96
N ILE A 329 4.20 -4.69 -6.91
CA ILE A 329 5.25 -3.74 -6.48
C ILE A 329 6.56 -4.48 -6.14
N ASP A 330 6.45 -5.65 -5.48
CA ASP A 330 7.62 -6.44 -5.09
C ASP A 330 8.37 -7.02 -6.30
N GLY A 331 7.66 -7.32 -7.39
CA GLY A 331 8.20 -7.89 -8.62
C GLY A 331 8.57 -6.88 -9.71
N VAL A 332 8.35 -5.58 -9.50
CA VAL A 332 8.64 -4.55 -10.52
C VAL A 332 10.11 -4.16 -10.53
N ASP A 333 10.68 -4.15 -11.72
CA ASP A 333 12.02 -3.63 -11.97
C ASP A 333 12.04 -2.09 -12.07
N PRO A 334 13.13 -1.41 -11.65
CA PRO A 334 13.24 0.04 -11.75
C PRO A 334 13.10 0.59 -13.17
N GLN A 335 13.56 -0.14 -14.19
CA GLN A 335 13.65 0.38 -15.55
C GLN A 335 12.26 0.60 -16.20
N PRO A 336 11.33 -0.38 -16.22
CA PRO A 336 9.95 -0.13 -16.66
C PRO A 336 9.24 0.96 -15.86
N PHE A 337 9.51 1.04 -14.55
CA PHE A 337 8.93 2.11 -13.72
C PHE A 337 9.45 3.49 -14.10
N LEU A 338 10.76 3.63 -14.34
CA LEU A 338 11.36 4.85 -14.85
C LEU A 338 10.79 5.22 -16.22
N GLU A 339 10.50 4.26 -17.09
CA GLU A 339 9.83 4.50 -18.38
C GLU A 339 8.43 5.09 -18.19
N VAL A 340 7.62 4.52 -17.30
CA VAL A 340 6.29 5.04 -16.92
C VAL A 340 6.38 6.48 -16.39
N LEU A 341 7.41 6.79 -15.59
CA LEU A 341 7.64 8.15 -15.10
C LEU A 341 8.18 9.10 -16.19
N SER A 342 8.98 8.58 -17.14
CA SER A 342 9.68 9.37 -18.17
C SER A 342 8.80 9.73 -19.38
N ASN A 343 7.80 8.91 -19.72
CA ASN A 343 6.87 9.10 -20.83
C ASN A 343 5.94 10.33 -20.68
N GLN A 344 6.17 11.18 -19.67
CA GLN A 344 5.32 12.33 -19.32
C GLN A 344 6.02 13.69 -19.45
N ASP A 345 7.30 13.78 -19.85
CA ASP A 345 7.90 15.01 -20.39
C ASP A 345 9.37 14.81 -20.74
N HIS A 346 9.70 15.00 -22.02
CA HIS A 346 11.08 15.29 -22.41
C HIS A 346 11.53 16.53 -21.65
N GLY A 347 12.52 16.38 -20.77
CA GLY A 347 13.04 17.49 -19.98
C GLY A 347 13.27 18.70 -20.87
N GLN A 348 12.58 19.81 -20.58
CA GLN A 348 12.69 21.03 -21.35
C GLN A 348 14.16 21.40 -21.50
N GLU A 349 14.65 21.41 -22.74
CA GLU A 349 15.88 22.09 -23.07
C GLU A 349 15.63 23.58 -22.79
N ILE A 350 16.10 24.05 -21.63
CA ILE A 350 16.12 25.50 -21.39
C ILE A 350 17.05 26.07 -22.45
N PRO A 351 16.59 27.03 -23.27
CA PRO A 351 17.45 27.71 -24.21
C PRO A 351 18.69 28.22 -23.46
N LYS A 352 19.89 28.03 -23.99
CA LYS A 352 21.08 28.66 -23.42
C LYS A 352 20.88 30.17 -23.48
N ILE A 353 20.56 30.77 -22.34
CA ILE A 353 20.34 32.20 -22.20
C ILE A 353 21.71 32.89 -22.24
N THR A 354 22.01 33.58 -23.33
CA THR A 354 23.21 34.41 -23.48
C THR A 354 22.90 35.84 -23.04
N ILE A 355 22.62 36.02 -21.74
CA ILE A 355 22.36 37.33 -21.13
C ILE A 355 23.50 37.67 -20.17
N ASP A 356 23.94 38.93 -20.17
CA ASP A 356 24.85 39.44 -19.15
C ASP A 356 24.09 39.76 -17.86
N PHE A 357 24.25 38.89 -16.86
CA PHE A 357 23.64 39.03 -15.54
C PHE A 357 24.36 40.04 -14.63
N GLN A 358 25.45 40.69 -15.10
CA GLN A 358 26.07 41.84 -14.40
C GLN A 358 25.33 43.16 -14.66
N GLN A 359 24.37 43.19 -15.59
CA GLN A 359 23.57 44.39 -15.87
C GLN A 359 22.78 44.86 -14.64
N GLN A 360 22.63 46.19 -14.50
CA GLN A 360 21.91 46.82 -13.37
C GLN A 360 20.51 46.25 -13.12
N ARG A 361 19.80 45.87 -14.20
CA ARG A 361 18.44 45.31 -14.11
C ARG A 361 18.32 44.02 -13.28
N PHE A 362 19.42 43.31 -13.03
CA PHE A 362 19.43 42.08 -12.22
C PHE A 362 20.09 42.26 -10.84
N HIS A 363 20.58 43.46 -10.51
CA HIS A 363 21.26 43.72 -9.24
C HIS A 363 20.35 43.49 -8.04
N TRP A 364 19.04 43.68 -8.20
CA TRP A 364 18.03 43.41 -7.17
C TRP A 364 18.04 41.96 -6.67
N VAL A 365 18.55 41.00 -7.47
CA VAL A 365 18.81 39.61 -7.02
C VAL A 365 20.28 39.40 -6.70
N PHE A 366 21.16 39.55 -7.69
CA PHE A 366 22.54 39.06 -7.56
C PHE A 366 23.43 39.91 -6.64
N LYS A 367 23.03 41.16 -6.33
CA LYS A 367 23.73 41.98 -5.34
C LYS A 367 23.04 41.96 -3.97
N ASN A 368 21.81 41.46 -3.87
CA ASN A 368 21.03 41.37 -2.65
C ASN A 368 21.70 40.43 -1.62
N ILE A 369 21.64 40.81 -0.35
CA ILE A 369 22.30 40.10 0.75
C ILE A 369 21.66 38.74 1.04
N ASP A 370 20.33 38.63 0.93
CA ASP A 370 19.60 37.39 1.18
C ASP A 370 19.91 36.35 0.11
N PHE A 371 20.04 36.78 -1.15
CA PHE A 371 20.46 35.89 -2.24
C PHE A 371 21.88 35.35 -2.00
N LYS A 372 22.83 36.23 -1.66
CA LYS A 372 24.21 35.81 -1.34
C LYS A 372 24.25 34.83 -0.17
N HIS A 373 23.48 35.10 0.88
CA HIS A 373 23.40 34.22 2.05
C HIS A 373 22.72 32.87 1.73
N TRP A 374 21.72 32.86 0.87
CA TRP A 374 21.08 31.62 0.38
C TRP A 374 22.06 30.79 -0.45
N VAL A 375 22.79 31.40 -1.39
CA VAL A 375 23.79 30.71 -2.22
C VAL A 375 24.96 30.17 -1.39
N GLN A 376 25.43 30.91 -0.38
CA GLN A 376 26.58 30.52 0.46
C GLN A 376 26.23 29.52 1.58
N SER A 377 24.95 29.38 1.92
CA SER A 377 24.52 28.46 2.98
C SER A 377 24.89 27.01 2.69
N SER A 378 25.43 26.31 3.69
CA SER A 378 25.64 24.85 3.70
C SER A 378 24.42 24.08 4.22
N LEU A 379 23.50 24.76 4.90
CA LEU A 379 22.22 24.21 5.37
C LEU A 379 21.15 24.33 4.29
N PRO A 380 20.12 23.45 4.31
CA PRO A 380 18.98 23.57 3.43
C PRO A 380 18.27 24.92 3.62
N LYS A 381 17.96 25.59 2.51
CA LYS A 381 17.29 26.90 2.52
C LYS A 381 16.36 27.09 1.33
N GLY A 382 15.22 27.71 1.62
CA GLY A 382 14.31 28.25 0.62
C GLY A 382 14.60 29.73 0.34
N LEU A 383 14.40 30.15 -0.89
CA LEU A 383 14.38 31.55 -1.30
C LEU A 383 13.20 31.76 -2.24
N TRP A 384 12.45 32.83 -2.02
CA TRP A 384 11.38 33.24 -2.91
C TRP A 384 11.72 34.55 -3.60
N LEU A 385 11.70 34.55 -4.94
CA LEU A 385 11.85 35.75 -5.75
C LEU A 385 10.47 36.18 -6.25
N SER A 386 10.12 37.45 -6.04
CA SER A 386 8.84 37.96 -6.49
C SER A 386 8.95 39.27 -7.25
N GLY A 387 8.24 39.41 -8.35
CA GLY A 387 8.29 40.60 -9.18
C GLY A 387 7.33 40.58 -10.36
N PRO A 388 7.10 41.74 -11.01
CA PRO A 388 6.27 41.81 -12.21
C PRO A 388 6.94 41.11 -13.40
N PRO A 389 6.21 40.75 -14.47
CA PRO A 389 6.77 40.06 -15.64
C PRO A 389 8.00 40.73 -16.26
N GLU A 390 8.08 42.05 -16.19
CA GLU A 390 9.15 42.88 -16.75
C GLU A 390 10.53 42.67 -16.08
N CYS A 391 10.57 42.13 -14.86
CA CYS A 391 11.82 42.02 -14.10
C CYS A 391 12.66 40.77 -14.45
N GLY A 392 12.19 39.95 -15.40
CA GLY A 392 12.94 38.82 -15.95
C GLY A 392 13.14 37.66 -14.98
N LEU A 393 12.11 37.31 -14.19
CA LEU A 393 12.17 36.20 -13.23
C LEU A 393 12.56 34.87 -13.87
N TYR A 394 12.02 34.58 -15.06
CA TYR A 394 12.31 33.38 -15.82
C TYR A 394 13.79 33.31 -16.22
N GLU A 395 14.37 34.42 -16.68
CA GLU A 395 15.78 34.51 -17.05
C GLU A 395 16.68 34.30 -15.83
N VAL A 396 16.31 34.90 -14.69
CA VAL A 396 17.02 34.77 -13.42
C VAL A 396 16.97 33.32 -12.92
N SER A 397 15.79 32.71 -12.84
CA SER A 397 15.61 31.34 -12.34
C SER A 397 16.30 30.33 -13.26
N SER A 398 16.21 30.52 -14.58
CA SER A 398 16.93 29.73 -15.58
C SER A 398 18.44 29.82 -15.43
N HIS A 399 18.98 31.02 -15.20
CA HIS A 399 20.42 31.22 -14.98
C HIS A 399 20.91 30.54 -13.72
N ILE A 400 20.19 30.70 -12.60
CA ILE A 400 20.52 30.04 -11.32
C ILE A 400 20.48 28.51 -11.47
N ALA A 401 19.56 28.00 -12.29
CA ALA A 401 19.42 26.58 -12.53
C ALA A 401 20.52 25.98 -13.42
N GLN A 402 21.38 26.77 -14.06
CA GLN A 402 22.47 26.25 -14.90
C GLN A 402 23.69 25.82 -14.04
N PRO A 403 24.35 24.70 -14.39
CA PRO A 403 25.56 24.25 -13.69
C PRO A 403 26.66 25.31 -13.71
N GLY A 404 27.30 25.55 -12.56
CA GLY A 404 28.45 26.46 -12.44
C GLY A 404 28.12 27.94 -12.17
N ASN A 405 26.85 28.35 -12.24
CA ASN A 405 26.45 29.74 -11.99
C ASN A 405 26.22 30.09 -10.52
N THR A 406 26.33 29.11 -9.62
CA THR A 406 26.32 29.33 -8.17
C THR A 406 27.62 28.80 -7.57
N THR A 407 28.08 29.38 -6.46
CA THR A 407 29.28 28.92 -5.75
C THR A 407 29.12 27.52 -5.14
N TRP A 408 27.88 27.04 -5.09
CA TRP A 408 27.54 25.70 -4.66
C TRP A 408 27.25 24.82 -5.87
N THR A 409 27.98 23.74 -6.05
CA THR A 409 27.75 22.77 -7.14
C THR A 409 26.89 21.61 -6.64
N PRO A 410 25.57 21.64 -6.82
CA PRO A 410 24.72 20.51 -6.44
C PRO A 410 25.08 19.27 -7.26
N ARG A 411 24.87 18.08 -6.69
CA ARG A 411 24.93 16.81 -7.44
C ARG A 411 23.82 16.72 -8.50
N GLY A 412 22.72 17.46 -8.32
CA GLY A 412 21.64 17.55 -9.29
C GLY A 412 20.87 18.88 -9.24
N VAL A 413 20.39 19.32 -10.41
CA VAL A 413 19.45 20.44 -10.51
C VAL A 413 18.12 19.94 -11.07
N LEU A 414 17.06 20.20 -10.33
CA LEU A 414 15.66 19.97 -10.67
C LEU A 414 15.00 21.29 -11.03
N ARG A 415 14.24 21.27 -12.11
CA ARG A 415 13.68 22.49 -12.69
C ARG A 415 12.25 22.24 -13.09
N PHE A 416 11.37 23.14 -12.68
CA PHE A 416 9.96 23.13 -12.97
C PHE A 416 9.52 24.53 -13.34
N PHE A 417 9.37 24.81 -14.63
CA PHE A 417 8.96 26.11 -15.14
C PHE A 417 7.48 26.07 -15.51
N CYS A 418 6.63 26.46 -14.56
CA CYS A 418 5.19 26.62 -14.79
C CYS A 418 4.94 27.66 -15.90
N SER A 419 5.76 28.71 -15.93
CA SER A 419 5.69 29.83 -16.88
C SER A 419 5.78 29.42 -18.35
N LEU A 420 6.42 28.29 -18.65
CA LEU A 420 6.57 27.77 -20.02
C LEU A 420 5.40 26.89 -20.48
N LYS A 421 4.43 26.60 -19.61
CA LYS A 421 3.39 25.61 -19.89
C LYS A 421 2.00 26.15 -19.55
N LYS A 422 1.20 26.39 -20.60
CA LYS A 422 -0.21 26.77 -20.45
C LYS A 422 -1.08 25.50 -20.32
N GLY A 423 -1.61 25.24 -19.12
CA GLY A 423 -2.87 24.51 -18.94
C GLY A 423 -2.86 23.00 -18.73
N ASP A 424 -1.76 22.34 -18.34
CA ASP A 424 -1.78 20.89 -18.06
C ASP A 424 -0.76 20.44 -16.98
N GLU A 425 -0.45 21.32 -16.02
CA GLU A 425 0.48 20.98 -14.93
C GLU A 425 -0.27 20.72 -13.62
N THR A 426 0.02 19.56 -13.01
CA THR A 426 -0.61 19.10 -11.76
C THR A 426 0.43 18.71 -10.73
N SER A 427 0.04 18.69 -9.45
CA SER A 427 0.88 18.20 -8.34
C SER A 427 1.42 16.79 -8.61
N ALA A 428 0.59 15.90 -9.16
CA ALA A 428 0.98 14.53 -9.48
C ALA A 428 2.12 14.50 -10.52
N LYS A 429 2.03 15.32 -11.58
CA LYS A 429 3.08 15.44 -12.60
C LYS A 429 4.38 15.98 -12.01
N LEU A 430 4.31 17.03 -11.20
CA LEU A 430 5.47 17.56 -10.48
C LEU A 430 6.13 16.48 -9.61
N VAL A 431 5.35 15.77 -8.78
CA VAL A 431 5.86 14.69 -7.92
C VAL A 431 6.52 13.58 -8.73
N ARG A 432 5.90 13.13 -9.82
CA ARG A 432 6.46 12.07 -10.67
C ARG A 432 7.79 12.49 -11.30
N ARG A 433 7.94 13.76 -11.73
CA ARG A 433 9.22 14.29 -12.23
C ARG A 433 10.29 14.39 -11.14
N LEU A 434 9.91 14.82 -9.94
CA LEU A 434 10.81 14.84 -8.77
C LEU A 434 11.30 13.42 -8.47
N LEU A 435 10.37 12.46 -8.37
CA LEU A 435 10.65 11.06 -8.12
C LEU A 435 11.58 10.47 -9.19
N PHE A 436 11.30 10.70 -10.47
CA PHE A 436 12.15 10.24 -11.57
C PHE A 436 13.59 10.71 -11.42
N LYS A 437 13.81 12.00 -11.11
CA LYS A 437 15.16 12.53 -10.93
C LYS A 437 15.85 12.00 -9.67
N ILE A 438 15.11 11.80 -8.58
CA ILE A 438 15.65 11.19 -7.36
C ILE A 438 16.11 9.75 -7.65
N ILE A 439 15.27 8.93 -8.27
CA ILE A 439 15.61 7.54 -8.61
C ILE A 439 16.75 7.49 -9.62
N TYR A 440 16.69 8.25 -10.71
CA TYR A 440 17.72 8.24 -11.76
C TYR A 440 19.10 8.66 -11.24
N ARG A 441 19.16 9.49 -10.19
CA ARG A 441 20.41 9.98 -9.61
C ARG A 441 20.95 9.11 -8.48
N SER A 442 20.07 8.42 -7.75
CA SER A 442 20.49 7.40 -6.80
C SER A 442 21.18 6.27 -7.55
N SER A 443 22.42 5.95 -7.20
CA SER A 443 23.17 4.83 -7.80
C SER A 443 23.00 3.52 -7.02
N THR A 444 22.60 3.58 -5.75
CA THR A 444 22.60 2.42 -4.83
C THR A 444 21.21 2.08 -4.28
N GLN A 445 20.26 3.02 -4.28
CA GLN A 445 18.96 2.87 -3.62
C GLN A 445 17.76 2.94 -4.57
N GLN A 446 17.96 2.85 -5.89
CA GLN A 446 16.88 3.02 -6.88
C GLN A 446 15.66 2.14 -6.60
N VAL A 447 15.89 0.86 -6.32
CA VAL A 447 14.85 -0.13 -5.99
C VAL A 447 14.14 0.26 -4.69
N SER A 448 14.90 0.62 -3.65
CA SER A 448 14.34 0.98 -2.34
C SER A 448 13.46 2.23 -2.41
N ILE A 449 13.92 3.28 -3.10
CA ILE A 449 13.18 4.55 -3.28
C ILE A 449 11.88 4.30 -4.05
N MET A 450 11.96 3.55 -5.15
CA MET A 450 10.79 3.16 -5.94
C MET A 450 9.78 2.38 -5.10
N LYS A 451 10.22 1.31 -4.41
CA LYS A 451 9.34 0.47 -3.59
C LYS A 451 8.75 1.26 -2.43
N GLY A 452 9.53 2.11 -1.76
CA GLY A 452 9.05 3.00 -0.71
C GLY A 452 7.93 3.93 -1.17
N PHE A 453 8.10 4.55 -2.34
CA PHE A 453 7.06 5.36 -2.97
C PHE A 453 5.79 4.55 -3.25
N LEU A 454 5.93 3.41 -3.95
CA LEU A 454 4.79 2.60 -4.40
C LEU A 454 4.04 1.92 -3.25
N HIS A 455 4.73 1.40 -2.23
CA HIS A 455 4.08 0.83 -1.05
C HIS A 455 3.33 1.88 -0.25
N THR A 456 3.89 3.09 -0.11
CA THR A 456 3.19 4.20 0.54
C THR A 456 1.92 4.58 -0.22
N LEU A 457 2.00 4.64 -1.56
CA LEU A 457 0.85 4.90 -2.42
C LEU A 457 -0.22 3.80 -2.30
N ARG A 458 0.19 2.53 -2.30
CA ARG A 458 -0.68 1.36 -2.08
C ARG A 458 -1.45 1.50 -0.77
N GLU A 459 -0.76 1.75 0.34
CA GLU A 459 -1.41 1.87 1.65
C GLU A 459 -2.44 3.01 1.70
N ARG A 460 -2.14 4.13 1.03
CA ARG A 460 -3.07 5.25 0.92
C ARG A 460 -4.33 4.89 0.12
N LEU A 461 -4.17 4.21 -1.01
CA LEU A 461 -5.28 3.73 -1.85
C LEU A 461 -6.15 2.73 -1.10
N VAL A 462 -5.55 1.74 -0.42
CA VAL A 462 -6.27 0.73 0.37
C VAL A 462 -7.04 1.40 1.52
N LYS A 463 -6.42 2.29 2.30
CA LYS A 463 -7.11 3.01 3.39
C LYS A 463 -8.23 3.91 2.91
N ARG A 464 -8.11 4.52 1.73
CA ARG A 464 -9.20 5.30 1.13
C ARG A 464 -10.40 4.40 0.83
N ARG A 465 -10.16 3.26 0.17
CA ARG A 465 -11.19 2.25 -0.09
C ARG A 465 -11.92 1.81 1.17
N GLU A 466 -11.19 1.52 2.24
CA GLU A 466 -11.78 1.10 3.52
C GLU A 466 -12.71 2.19 4.08
N ARG A 467 -12.26 3.46 4.10
CA ARG A 467 -13.09 4.59 4.59
C ARG A 467 -14.33 4.84 3.74
N ASP A 468 -14.22 4.70 2.43
CA ASP A 468 -15.35 4.89 1.53
C ASP A 468 -16.40 3.79 1.74
N ALA A 469 -15.96 2.54 1.94
CA ALA A 469 -16.84 1.43 2.32
C ALA A 469 -17.54 1.67 3.66
N GLU A 470 -16.83 2.19 4.67
CA GLU A 470 -17.41 2.52 5.99
C GLU A 470 -18.43 3.67 5.95
N ARG A 471 -18.15 4.74 5.19
CA ARG A 471 -19.07 5.89 5.04
C ARG A 471 -20.38 5.48 4.37
N HIS A 472 -20.29 4.61 3.38
CA HIS A 472 -21.46 4.04 2.73
C HIS A 472 -22.33 3.24 3.73
N GLU A 473 -21.71 2.44 4.59
CA GLU A 473 -22.43 1.66 5.61
C GLU A 473 -23.12 2.50 6.68
N ARG A 474 -22.55 3.67 7.01
CA ARG A 474 -23.19 4.63 7.92
C ARG A 474 -24.36 5.39 7.28
N GLY A 475 -24.63 5.20 5.99
CA GLY A 475 -25.72 5.87 5.29
C GLY A 475 -25.55 7.39 5.21
N GLU A 476 -24.32 7.88 5.31
CA GLU A 476 -23.97 9.31 5.31
C GLU A 476 -24.13 9.93 3.90
N GLU A 477 -24.26 9.13 2.86
CA GLU A 477 -24.39 9.56 1.45
C GLU A 477 -25.85 9.55 0.94
N ARG A 478 -26.73 10.31 1.59
CA ARG A 478 -28.18 10.38 1.25
C ARG A 478 -28.53 11.18 -0.02
N ARG A 479 -27.58 11.49 -0.93
CA ARG A 479 -27.86 12.39 -2.08
C ARG A 479 -27.41 11.89 -3.46
N VAL A 480 -26.92 10.67 -3.60
CA VAL A 480 -26.48 10.15 -4.90
C VAL A 480 -27.40 9.01 -5.35
N ALA A 481 -27.87 9.07 -6.60
CA ALA A 481 -28.83 8.12 -7.14
C ALA A 481 -28.28 6.67 -7.12
N PRO A 482 -29.10 5.64 -6.83
CA PRO A 482 -28.67 4.24 -6.72
C PRO A 482 -27.89 3.69 -7.93
N LYS A 483 -28.12 4.23 -9.13
CA LYS A 483 -27.41 3.85 -10.37
C LYS A 483 -25.93 4.27 -10.38
N VAL A 484 -25.58 5.35 -9.69
CA VAL A 484 -24.19 5.83 -9.57
C VAL A 484 -23.45 5.03 -8.48
N ILE A 485 -24.18 4.53 -7.48
CA ILE A 485 -23.61 3.78 -6.34
C ILE A 485 -23.07 2.40 -6.76
N SER A 486 -23.68 1.73 -7.76
CA SER A 486 -23.13 0.49 -8.34
C SER A 486 -21.89 0.72 -9.20
N GLU A 487 -21.72 1.91 -9.79
CA GLU A 487 -20.53 2.26 -10.59
C GLU A 487 -19.33 2.66 -9.72
N TRP A 488 -19.54 3.15 -8.49
CA TRP A 488 -18.46 3.61 -7.60
C TRP A 488 -17.80 2.50 -6.78
N HIS A 489 -18.58 1.55 -6.24
CA HIS A 489 -18.03 0.39 -5.51
C HIS A 489 -17.15 -0.50 -6.40
N HIS A 490 -17.38 -0.45 -7.71
CA HIS A 490 -16.67 -1.24 -8.70
C HIS A 490 -15.37 -0.60 -9.16
N LYS A 491 -15.07 0.68 -8.88
CA LYS A 491 -13.97 1.40 -9.54
C LYS A 491 -12.60 0.80 -9.28
N LEU A 492 -12.19 0.56 -8.03
CA LEU A 492 -10.83 0.03 -7.79
C LEU A 492 -10.66 -1.42 -8.28
N ASP A 493 -11.65 -2.29 -8.11
CA ASP A 493 -11.60 -3.68 -8.58
C ASP A 493 -11.88 -3.82 -10.10
N THR A 494 -12.47 -2.82 -10.77
CA THR A 494 -12.54 -2.77 -12.26
C THR A 494 -11.35 -2.09 -12.90
N VAL A 495 -10.73 -1.14 -12.18
CA VAL A 495 -9.51 -0.45 -12.61
C VAL A 495 -8.36 -1.44 -12.62
N PHE A 496 -8.13 -2.19 -11.54
CA PHE A 496 -7.07 -3.20 -11.47
C PHE A 496 -7.60 -4.58 -11.85
N LYS A 497 -7.26 -5.05 -13.06
CA LYS A 497 -7.63 -6.39 -13.53
C LYS A 497 -6.47 -7.36 -13.31
N ASP A 498 -6.78 -8.61 -12.96
CA ASP A 498 -5.77 -9.65 -12.74
C ASP A 498 -4.89 -9.91 -13.98
N ASP A 499 -5.43 -9.68 -15.18
CA ASP A 499 -4.71 -9.85 -16.45
C ASP A 499 -3.89 -8.60 -16.87
N ASP A 500 -3.98 -7.50 -16.13
CA ASP A 500 -3.21 -6.29 -16.47
C ASP A 500 -1.71 -6.54 -16.25
N PRO A 501 -0.84 -6.17 -17.20
CA PRO A 501 0.58 -6.31 -17.00
C PRO A 501 1.05 -5.36 -15.87
N PRO A 502 2.11 -5.73 -15.10
CA PRO A 502 2.56 -4.96 -13.92
C PRO A 502 2.74 -3.45 -14.12
N HIS A 503 3.23 -3.03 -15.29
CA HIS A 503 3.43 -1.61 -15.60
C HIS A 503 2.12 -0.84 -15.79
N GLU A 504 1.08 -1.46 -16.36
CA GLU A 504 -0.25 -0.85 -16.48
C GLU A 504 -0.93 -0.75 -15.12
N VAL A 505 -0.76 -1.76 -14.25
CA VAL A 505 -1.23 -1.70 -12.85
C VAL A 505 -0.60 -0.51 -12.14
N ILE A 506 0.72 -0.32 -12.23
CA ILE A 506 1.39 0.83 -11.60
C ILE A 506 0.90 2.16 -12.19
N LYS A 507 0.76 2.24 -13.51
CA LYS A 507 0.25 3.45 -14.16
C LYS A 507 -1.14 3.81 -13.62
N LYS A 508 -2.05 2.84 -13.52
CA LYS A 508 -3.37 3.02 -12.91
C LYS A 508 -3.29 3.42 -11.43
N MET A 509 -2.36 2.86 -10.66
CA MET A 509 -2.13 3.28 -9.27
C MET A 509 -1.72 4.76 -9.18
N LEU A 510 -0.83 5.20 -10.07
CA LEU A 510 -0.42 6.60 -10.15
C LEU A 510 -1.60 7.49 -10.55
N GLU A 511 -2.43 7.07 -11.51
CA GLU A 511 -3.59 7.85 -11.99
C GLU A 511 -4.71 7.97 -10.95
N GLU A 512 -4.96 6.91 -10.18
CA GLU A 512 -6.04 6.87 -9.17
C GLU A 512 -5.66 7.61 -7.87
N ALA A 513 -4.37 7.73 -7.57
CA ALA A 513 -3.91 8.41 -6.37
C ALA A 513 -4.17 9.92 -6.43
N SER A 514 -4.64 10.51 -5.31
CA SER A 514 -4.80 11.97 -5.23
C SER A 514 -3.45 12.67 -5.19
N ALA A 515 -3.42 13.98 -5.45
CA ALA A 515 -2.19 14.74 -5.38
C ALA A 515 -1.61 14.80 -3.95
N PHE A 516 -2.45 14.79 -2.91
CA PHE A 516 -1.99 14.58 -1.53
C PHE A 516 -1.27 13.24 -1.34
N ASP A 517 -1.81 12.13 -1.88
CA ASP A 517 -1.19 10.81 -1.75
C ASP A 517 0.18 10.76 -2.46
N HIS A 518 0.30 11.43 -3.61
CA HIS A 518 1.57 11.59 -4.32
C HIS A 518 2.61 12.32 -3.46
N TRP A 519 2.25 13.44 -2.83
CA TRP A 519 3.18 14.18 -1.97
C TRP A 519 3.68 13.35 -0.79
N VAL A 520 2.78 12.60 -0.13
CA VAL A 520 3.16 11.70 0.97
C VAL A 520 4.09 10.59 0.47
N ALA A 521 3.77 9.97 -0.67
CA ALA A 521 4.62 8.93 -1.24
C ALA A 521 6.01 9.46 -1.62
N LEU A 522 6.10 10.71 -2.10
CA LEU A 522 7.38 11.36 -2.39
C LEU A 522 8.20 11.61 -1.12
N GLN A 523 7.56 12.00 -0.01
CA GLN A 523 8.24 12.14 1.28
C GLN A 523 8.84 10.80 1.73
N ALA A 524 8.08 9.70 1.64
CA ALA A 524 8.60 8.37 1.97
C ALA A 524 9.79 7.96 1.07
N ALA A 525 9.76 8.33 -0.21
CA ALA A 525 10.88 8.12 -1.12
C ALA A 525 12.13 8.93 -0.70
N LEU A 526 11.94 10.16 -0.21
CA LEU A 526 13.01 11.01 0.31
C LEU A 526 13.56 10.55 1.65
N ASP A 527 12.73 9.96 2.53
CA ASP A 527 13.19 9.37 3.79
C ASP A 527 14.22 8.26 3.59
N ILE A 528 14.11 7.54 2.48
CA ILE A 528 15.06 6.51 2.07
C ILE A 528 16.37 7.15 1.58
N GLU A 529 16.27 8.18 0.72
CA GLU A 529 17.43 8.88 0.15
C GLU A 529 18.00 9.95 1.11
N GLN A 530 18.99 9.55 1.90
CA GLN A 530 19.58 10.40 2.95
C GLN A 530 20.68 11.36 2.47
N ASP A 531 21.33 11.08 1.33
CA ASP A 531 22.49 11.85 0.82
C ASP A 531 22.11 12.81 -0.32
N LEU A 532 20.90 13.35 -0.27
CA LEU A 532 20.36 14.17 -1.33
C LEU A 532 20.95 15.58 -1.34
N GLU A 533 21.77 15.89 -2.35
CA GLU A 533 22.29 17.25 -2.62
C GLU A 533 21.67 17.82 -3.91
N MET A 534 20.55 18.55 -3.79
CA MET A 534 19.78 19.04 -4.94
C MET A 534 19.41 20.53 -4.89
N LEU A 535 19.54 21.20 -6.02
CA LEU A 535 18.92 22.50 -6.28
C LEU A 535 17.54 22.25 -6.92
N ILE A 536 16.48 22.76 -6.32
CA ILE A 536 15.12 22.66 -6.85
C ILE A 536 14.66 24.07 -7.21
N VAL A 537 14.35 24.28 -8.49
CA VAL A 537 13.82 25.55 -9.00
C VAL A 537 12.39 25.34 -9.46
N ILE A 538 11.45 26.04 -8.84
CA ILE A 538 10.04 26.06 -9.21
C ILE A 538 9.71 27.49 -9.62
N ASP A 539 9.59 27.70 -10.93
CA ASP A 539 9.39 29.01 -11.54
C ASP A 539 7.92 29.21 -11.94
N GLY A 540 7.36 30.38 -11.64
CA GLY A 540 6.00 30.76 -12.03
C GLY A 540 4.89 30.07 -11.23
N LEU A 541 5.00 29.99 -9.89
CA LEU A 541 3.98 29.34 -9.05
C LEU A 541 2.55 29.86 -9.25
N ASP A 542 2.41 31.09 -9.73
CA ASP A 542 1.15 31.76 -9.99
C ASP A 542 0.56 31.51 -11.39
N ASP A 543 1.32 30.88 -12.30
CA ASP A 543 0.88 30.53 -13.66
C ASP A 543 0.05 29.23 -13.69
N ILE A 544 -0.03 28.49 -12.58
CA ILE A 544 -0.95 27.35 -12.44
C ILE A 544 -2.38 27.87 -12.24
N GLU A 545 -3.27 27.50 -13.15
CA GLU A 545 -4.70 27.86 -13.11
C GLU A 545 -5.55 26.75 -12.47
N ASP A 546 -5.45 25.52 -12.99
CA ASP A 546 -6.18 24.36 -12.48
C ASP A 546 -5.56 23.79 -11.20
N HIS A 547 -6.42 23.36 -10.26
CA HIS A 547 -6.00 22.78 -8.97
C HIS A 547 -4.97 23.65 -8.19
N ARG A 548 -5.02 24.96 -8.41
CA ARG A 548 -4.05 25.95 -7.89
C ARG A 548 -3.78 25.82 -6.40
N ASP A 549 -4.83 25.70 -5.57
CA ASP A 549 -4.66 25.66 -4.12
C ASP A 549 -4.00 24.36 -3.68
N GLU A 550 -4.44 23.21 -4.20
CA GLU A 550 -3.82 21.91 -3.92
C GLU A 550 -2.34 21.89 -4.36
N PHE A 551 -2.03 22.48 -5.52
CA PHE A 551 -0.66 22.62 -6.00
C PHE A 551 0.22 23.44 -5.07
N LYS A 552 -0.23 24.66 -4.73
CA LYS A 552 0.55 25.58 -3.89
C LYS A 552 0.76 25.04 -2.49
N HIS A 553 -0.27 24.48 -1.86
CA HIS A 553 -0.15 23.89 -0.52
C HIS A 553 0.74 22.63 -0.54
N GLY A 554 0.64 21.82 -1.59
CA GLY A 554 1.54 20.68 -1.80
C GLY A 554 3.00 21.10 -1.91
N VAL A 555 3.29 22.12 -2.72
CA VAL A 555 4.64 22.72 -2.83
C VAL A 555 5.10 23.27 -1.48
N ARG A 556 4.25 24.01 -0.75
CA ARG A 556 4.61 24.52 0.57
C ARG A 556 4.97 23.39 1.55
N GLY A 557 4.12 22.38 1.67
CA GLY A 557 4.38 21.23 2.54
C GLY A 557 5.65 20.46 2.15
N PHE A 558 5.93 20.34 0.85
CA PHE A 558 7.16 19.76 0.35
C PHE A 558 8.40 20.59 0.69
N VAL A 559 8.33 21.92 0.54
CA VAL A 559 9.42 22.81 0.92
C VAL A 559 9.69 22.73 2.41
N ASP A 560 8.66 22.84 3.25
CA ASP A 560 8.81 22.72 4.70
C ASP A 560 9.41 21.38 5.12
N TYR A 561 8.97 20.29 4.47
CA TYR A 561 9.52 18.96 4.69
C TYR A 561 11.01 18.88 4.31
N LEU A 562 11.43 19.43 3.17
CA LEU A 562 12.83 19.48 2.78
C LEU A 562 13.69 20.33 3.73
N LEU A 563 13.17 21.48 4.15
CA LEU A 563 13.89 22.39 5.05
C LEU A 563 14.02 21.84 6.48
N GLY A 564 13.11 20.95 6.89
CA GLY A 564 13.19 20.23 8.15
C GLY A 564 14.19 19.07 8.17
N ARG A 565 14.75 18.68 7.01
CA ARG A 565 15.72 17.58 6.91
C ARG A 565 17.16 18.06 7.08
N THR A 566 18.05 17.11 7.32
CA THR A 566 19.50 17.31 7.33
C THR A 566 20.14 17.31 5.94
N THR A 567 19.34 17.10 4.88
CA THR A 567 19.81 17.04 3.49
C THR A 567 20.23 18.41 2.98
N ARG A 568 21.22 18.47 2.06
CA ARG A 568 21.67 19.72 1.44
C ARG A 568 20.77 20.07 0.24
N ALA A 569 19.53 20.45 0.52
CA ALA A 569 18.58 20.89 -0.49
C ALA A 569 18.44 22.42 -0.51
N LYS A 570 18.54 23.03 -1.69
CA LYS A 570 18.21 24.45 -1.89
C LYS A 570 16.98 24.56 -2.76
N VAL A 571 16.01 25.35 -2.33
CA VAL A 571 14.77 25.58 -3.08
C VAL A 571 14.71 27.05 -3.50
N LEU A 572 14.51 27.28 -4.79
CA LEU A 572 14.20 28.59 -5.36
C LEU A 572 12.76 28.56 -5.87
N LEU A 573 11.95 29.47 -5.37
CA LEU A 573 10.58 29.69 -5.83
C LEU A 573 10.53 31.04 -6.55
N THR A 574 9.80 31.12 -7.67
CA THR A 574 9.48 32.42 -8.29
C THR A 574 7.99 32.58 -8.52
N SER A 575 7.50 33.82 -8.38
CA SER A 575 6.12 34.16 -8.73
C SER A 575 5.89 35.66 -8.89
N ARG A 576 4.79 36.06 -9.53
CA ARG A 576 4.26 37.43 -9.39
C ARG A 576 3.88 37.73 -7.92
N PRO A 577 3.88 39.02 -7.50
CA PRO A 577 3.56 39.42 -6.13
C PRO A 577 2.05 39.32 -5.87
N ARG A 578 1.59 38.14 -5.43
CA ARG A 578 0.20 37.89 -5.06
C ARG A 578 0.04 37.72 -3.55
N ALA A 579 -1.07 38.23 -3.01
CA ALA A 579 -1.34 38.18 -1.57
C ALA A 579 -1.43 36.75 -1.03
N ASP A 580 -2.10 35.85 -1.74
CA ASP A 580 -2.25 34.44 -1.35
C ASP A 580 -0.90 33.71 -1.25
N LEU A 581 0.03 34.00 -2.16
CA LEU A 581 1.38 33.44 -2.12
C LEU A 581 2.23 34.07 -1.00
N LYS A 582 2.04 35.37 -0.72
CA LYS A 582 2.73 36.06 0.38
C LYS A 582 2.35 35.46 1.73
N GLU A 583 1.08 35.14 1.92
CA GLU A 583 0.59 34.46 3.11
C GLU A 583 1.10 33.02 3.20
N LEU A 584 0.96 32.25 2.12
CA LEU A 584 1.33 30.82 2.11
C LEU A 584 2.83 30.57 2.33
N PHE A 585 3.69 31.42 1.78
CA PHE A 585 5.15 31.30 1.90
C PHE A 585 5.74 32.23 2.96
N ALA A 586 4.92 32.74 3.88
CA ALA A 586 5.38 33.50 5.02
C ALA A 586 6.47 32.73 5.80
N GLY A 587 7.53 33.45 6.18
CA GLY A 587 8.69 32.89 6.87
C GLY A 587 9.85 32.44 5.97
N LEU A 588 9.64 32.32 4.65
CA LEU A 588 10.77 32.19 3.71
C LEU A 588 11.39 33.56 3.43
N PRO A 589 12.73 33.66 3.30
CA PRO A 589 13.38 34.84 2.74
C PRO A 589 12.77 35.18 1.38
N CYS A 590 12.28 36.40 1.23
CA CYS A 590 11.62 36.87 0.02
C CYS A 590 12.31 38.14 -0.49
N ILE A 591 12.79 38.09 -1.72
CA ILE A 591 13.34 39.24 -2.44
C ILE A 591 12.27 39.70 -3.43
N GLU A 592 11.70 40.87 -3.15
CA GLU A 592 10.65 41.47 -3.96
C GLU A 592 11.24 42.59 -4.82
N TYR A 593 10.98 42.55 -6.13
CA TYR A 593 11.46 43.54 -7.07
C TYR A 593 11.06 44.96 -6.64
N ASP A 594 12.04 45.84 -6.58
CA ASP A 594 11.88 47.27 -6.27
C ASP A 594 11.40 47.58 -4.83
N LYS A 595 11.40 46.58 -3.93
CA LYS A 595 10.97 46.76 -2.54
C LYS A 595 11.85 47.75 -1.79
N GLU A 596 13.18 47.58 -1.83
CA GLU A 596 14.09 48.43 -1.06
C GLU A 596 14.05 49.89 -1.52
N ARG A 597 13.86 50.13 -2.82
CA ARG A 597 13.68 51.50 -3.35
C ARG A 597 12.36 52.08 -2.86
N LYS A 598 11.26 51.33 -2.91
CA LYS A 598 9.94 51.77 -2.41
C LYS A 598 9.96 52.03 -0.92
N ASP A 599 10.57 51.16 -0.13
CA ASP A 599 10.73 51.32 1.32
C ASP A 599 11.60 52.54 1.65
N CYS A 600 12.68 52.76 0.90
CA CYS A 600 13.51 53.96 1.00
C CYS A 600 12.68 55.22 0.68
N LEU A 601 11.98 55.26 -0.44
CA LEU A 601 11.12 56.39 -0.82
C LEU A 601 10.01 56.65 0.19
N ALA A 602 9.40 55.59 0.74
CA ALA A 602 8.40 55.68 1.79
C ALA A 602 9.01 56.20 3.11
N SER A 603 10.23 55.80 3.46
CA SER A 603 10.94 56.32 4.64
C SER A 603 11.34 57.80 4.48
N LEU A 604 11.52 58.25 3.23
CA LEU A 604 11.78 59.64 2.88
C LEU A 604 10.48 60.46 2.69
N TYR A 605 9.31 59.83 2.81
CA TYR A 605 8.01 60.48 2.69
C TYR A 605 7.67 61.23 3.99
N PHE A 606 7.39 62.54 3.87
CA PHE A 606 6.96 63.38 4.99
C PHE A 606 5.50 63.81 4.79
N ASP A 607 4.65 63.51 5.77
CA ASP A 607 3.20 63.76 5.77
C ASP A 607 2.81 65.25 5.92
N ASN A 608 3.80 66.16 5.89
CA ASN A 608 3.65 67.57 6.26
C ASN A 608 3.98 68.51 5.09
N SER A 609 3.34 68.27 3.94
CA SER A 609 3.48 69.09 2.74
C SER A 609 2.68 70.39 2.88
N ARG A 610 3.31 71.46 3.39
CA ARG A 610 2.78 72.84 3.30
C ARG A 610 2.81 73.40 1.87
N TYR A 611 2.53 72.57 0.86
CA TYR A 611 2.62 72.93 -0.56
C TYR A 611 1.75 74.16 -0.90
N GLY A 612 0.58 74.28 -0.27
CA GLY A 612 -0.33 75.42 -0.46
C GLY A 612 0.04 76.72 0.26
N ARG A 613 1.18 76.79 0.98
CA ARG A 613 1.66 78.01 1.67
C ARG A 613 2.98 78.55 1.12
N ILE A 614 3.47 78.00 0.00
CA ILE A 614 4.69 78.46 -0.64
C ILE A 614 4.31 79.62 -1.56
N SER A 615 4.76 80.84 -1.27
CA SER A 615 4.59 82.00 -2.16
C SER A 615 5.31 81.77 -3.50
N GLU A 616 4.86 82.47 -4.56
CA GLU A 616 5.60 82.52 -5.83
C GLU A 616 7.06 82.91 -5.61
N GLU A 617 7.96 82.44 -6.48
CA GLU A 617 9.39 82.69 -6.30
C GLU A 617 9.70 84.17 -6.39
N HIS A 618 10.59 84.65 -5.53
CA HIS A 618 11.22 85.95 -5.74
C HIS A 618 12.33 85.75 -6.78
N GLU A 619 12.35 86.59 -7.82
CA GLU A 619 13.35 86.50 -8.90
C GLU A 619 14.78 86.45 -8.35
N GLY A 620 15.57 85.45 -8.76
CA GLY A 620 16.95 85.23 -8.29
C GLY A 620 17.09 84.31 -7.08
N SER A 621 15.98 83.82 -6.51
CA SER A 621 16.00 82.74 -5.53
C SER A 621 16.77 81.53 -6.10
N LEU A 622 17.69 80.96 -5.30
CA LEU A 622 18.52 79.80 -5.66
C LEU A 622 19.62 80.01 -6.73
N LYS A 623 19.78 81.17 -7.38
CA LYS A 623 20.88 81.37 -8.37
C LYS A 623 22.27 81.08 -7.80
N TRP A 624 22.47 81.34 -6.50
CA TRP A 624 23.74 81.14 -5.80
C TRP A 624 24.20 79.68 -5.75
N ILE A 625 23.29 78.70 -5.78
CA ILE A 625 23.65 77.29 -5.60
C ILE A 625 24.25 76.70 -6.87
N TRP A 626 23.75 77.14 -8.03
CA TRP A 626 24.19 76.69 -9.34
C TRP A 626 25.58 77.24 -9.71
N THR A 627 26.01 78.32 -9.05
CA THR A 627 27.37 78.85 -9.17
C THR A 627 28.28 78.39 -8.02
N HIS A 628 27.75 77.70 -7.00
CA HIS A 628 28.53 77.28 -5.84
C HIS A 628 29.50 76.15 -6.21
N THR A 629 30.78 76.31 -5.88
CA THR A 629 31.86 75.42 -6.31
C THR A 629 31.66 73.96 -5.87
N GLN A 630 31.09 73.74 -4.68
CA GLN A 630 30.78 72.39 -4.20
C GLN A 630 29.63 71.73 -4.98
N CYS A 631 28.64 72.53 -5.42
CA CYS A 631 27.53 72.02 -6.23
C CYS A 631 28.03 71.66 -7.64
N LEU A 632 28.88 72.49 -8.24
CA LEU A 632 29.50 72.20 -9.54
C LEU A 632 30.40 70.95 -9.48
N LYS A 633 31.19 70.78 -8.41
CA LYS A 633 31.99 69.57 -8.19
C LYS A 633 31.14 68.32 -7.96
N TRP A 634 29.97 68.48 -7.36
CA TRP A 634 29.03 67.38 -7.17
C TRP A 634 28.35 66.99 -8.49
N LEU A 635 27.91 67.97 -9.30
CA LEU A 635 27.32 67.75 -10.63
C LEU A 635 28.30 67.12 -11.62
N ALA A 636 29.58 67.49 -11.56
CA ALA A 636 30.62 66.96 -12.44
C ALA A 636 31.20 65.60 -11.99
N ALA A 637 30.71 65.01 -10.91
CA ALA A 637 31.25 63.76 -10.39
C ALA A 637 30.78 62.54 -11.22
N ASP A 638 31.72 61.71 -11.62
CA ASP A 638 31.54 60.40 -12.26
C ASP A 638 31.19 59.27 -11.27
N THR A 639 31.09 59.60 -9.98
CA THR A 639 30.84 58.68 -8.87
C THR A 639 29.66 59.16 -8.02
N SER A 640 28.89 58.24 -7.44
CA SER A 640 27.75 58.58 -6.59
C SER A 640 28.19 59.39 -5.37
N ARG A 641 27.63 60.59 -5.20
CA ARG A 641 27.94 61.49 -4.08
C ARG A 641 26.68 62.10 -3.51
N LEU A 642 26.73 62.48 -2.22
CA LEU A 642 25.64 63.16 -1.52
C LEU A 642 25.99 64.64 -1.35
N LEU A 643 25.08 65.54 -1.73
CA LEU A 643 25.20 66.98 -1.51
C LEU A 643 24.27 67.40 -0.37
N TYR A 644 24.84 67.83 0.76
CA TYR A 644 24.07 68.31 1.91
C TYR A 644 23.85 69.83 1.82
N LEU A 645 22.59 70.26 1.78
CA LEU A 645 22.21 71.67 1.66
C LEU A 645 21.67 72.23 2.97
N GLN A 646 22.53 72.93 3.73
CA GLN A 646 22.15 73.60 4.97
C GLN A 646 21.68 75.05 4.72
N GLY A 647 20.76 75.54 5.55
CA GLY A 647 20.21 76.89 5.43
C GLY A 647 18.96 77.08 6.30
N LYS A 648 18.52 78.33 6.47
CA LYS A 648 17.36 78.65 7.33
C LYS A 648 16.04 78.17 6.69
N PRO A 649 15.00 77.83 7.48
CA PRO A 649 13.66 77.58 6.96
C PRO A 649 13.19 78.75 6.08
N GLY A 650 12.59 78.47 4.92
CA GLY A 650 12.14 79.49 3.96
C GLY A 650 13.20 79.98 2.96
N SER A 651 14.45 79.50 3.01
CA SER A 651 15.53 79.91 2.08
C SER A 651 15.44 79.28 0.67
N GLY A 652 14.25 78.87 0.22
CA GLY A 652 14.03 78.25 -1.09
C GLY A 652 14.40 76.76 -1.22
N LYS A 653 14.93 76.12 -0.17
CA LYS A 653 15.38 74.70 -0.23
C LYS A 653 14.29 73.68 -0.60
N GLN A 654 13.04 74.01 -0.32
CA GLN A 654 11.89 73.15 -0.62
C GLN A 654 11.44 73.24 -2.10
N LYS A 655 11.91 74.23 -2.87
CA LYS A 655 11.58 74.39 -4.31
C LYS A 655 12.49 73.60 -5.25
N PHE A 656 13.49 72.87 -4.74
CA PHE A 656 14.34 71.97 -5.54
C PHE A 656 13.58 70.84 -6.25
N TYR A 657 12.33 70.58 -5.85
CA TYR A 657 11.54 69.44 -6.32
C TYR A 657 10.68 69.70 -7.57
N TRP A 658 10.73 70.88 -8.20
CA TRP A 658 9.86 71.16 -9.34
C TRP A 658 10.52 72.03 -10.42
N SER A 659 11.20 71.37 -11.35
CA SER A 659 11.22 71.73 -12.76
C SER A 659 11.56 70.48 -13.57
N GLY A 660 10.54 69.67 -13.82
CA GLY A 660 10.61 68.67 -14.88
C GLY A 660 10.48 69.40 -16.21
N ASN A 661 11.59 69.52 -16.92
CA ASN A 661 11.64 69.46 -18.37
C ASN A 661 12.60 68.32 -18.72
#